data_AF-A0A7M7KDD7-F1
#
_entry.id   AF-A0A7M7KDD7-F1
#
_cell.length_a   1.000
_cell.length_b   1.000
_cell.length_c   1.000
_cell.angle_alpha   90.00
_cell.angle_beta   90.00
_cell.angle_gamma   90.00
#
_symmetry.space_group_name_H-M   'P 1'
#
loop_
_entity.id
_entity.type
_entity.pdbx_description
1 polymer ?
#
loop_
_entity_poly.entity_id
_entity_poly.type
_entity_poly.pdbx_seq_one_letter_code
_entity_poly.pdbx_strand_id
1 'polypeptide(L)'
;MLRALCIFAAWSTDVNWSNYTLKAVPKKTQQCQLLKMIRITLLILVLSVVLQGSHGATYHGIYLGEIGDGSIHKVSGKVYLSNKNELHLVDFNYDGAGPDAFFMIVKEGNPSAEGIKLADENGSTAKLKGYRSANLYLPLGPHDIRDVKFFYVFCIKANQLFGAVPITNPLVPSEQKISDGIQGAHGVSTGVITLKDSRTMIIKDFSYDGAAPDAFFTVGQGNPSTDGEKLPNERGSIVKLPRYQRQTIMLTLPQDKSWADYDYLSVFCHRARQDFAHVRIPRDQLTIPVARGSGPTPSIKYFGKLLGELPTFAHEVRGTVYAANENTVVITNFYYDGEGPDAHFWVGTTGRPTSAGIQVANEVGSHQKLQRYRDAYLVLTLPEGKKITDFSYFGVWCKQATADFGHIKIPHDFSPPREVSLGPIPTYAHGTSADDVIVKDFKTLFIKNLKYDGAGPDAFFLVGRGQAPTPNGIKVPDERGSLSRLHGYYGEDITIRLPPGVSVFDIDYFGLYCIRYTENFGHVNLRQEMLNVPTDIMALKSEILTFDNCEDIIPDHLQVSWKIDGQNIFFRLNGRADPEQYISFGISGKRDRTTMEHADVAVAYYDKKISLIVLKDYFLESRAQCSTNGGVCPDEHNGGRNDLTLISSEYRNGIIEVVYSRPLATNDLNDRNIPAYGDTAIVAAIGPWSDSIILKHTKYVTRDTIFINFGRPPINQCLPLSNRKDPAVAGQPFAARKIKNVNKFTAQIGPTGGSKGYVKITGQEGWGIAWWINGQLIPELHVVRGHNYTFVVEGGLESTNTAKYHPFYITNSPAGGGANHIEELNSDSHKVYAGIDISPEGKVTPATGRYCEWKHKTIDLAEEVDTFEEYKATLRLQCDPGQPGTFFWTPDGNTPNTVYYQCFTHSYLGWKIRVLNEGENSSTSRSAGISLLTVALIFQRLLR
;
A
#
# COMPACT_ATOMS: atom_id res chain seq x y z
N MET A 1 -38.54 8.79 20.85
CA MET A 1 -37.35 9.05 21.70
C MET A 1 -37.67 9.37 23.17
N LEU A 2 -38.89 9.10 23.66
CA LEU A 2 -39.29 9.37 25.07
C LEU A 2 -39.69 8.09 25.84
N ARG A 3 -39.29 6.90 25.35
CA ARG A 3 -39.52 5.60 26.00
C ARG A 3 -38.25 4.77 26.23
N ALA A 4 -37.06 5.32 25.97
CA ALA A 4 -35.78 4.64 26.13
C ALA A 4 -34.93 5.15 27.32
N LEU A 5 -35.54 5.84 28.29
CA LEU A 5 -34.84 6.47 29.42
C LEU A 5 -35.09 5.80 30.79
N CYS A 6 -35.67 4.59 30.84
CA CYS A 6 -35.96 3.90 32.10
C CYS A 6 -35.31 2.52 32.28
N ILE A 7 -34.37 2.11 31.44
CA ILE A 7 -33.68 0.81 31.60
C ILE A 7 -32.18 1.00 31.39
N PHE A 8 -31.49 1.63 32.36
CA PHE A 8 -30.05 1.49 32.58
C PHE A 8 -29.72 2.15 33.93
N ALA A 9 -30.29 1.59 35.00
CA ALA A 9 -29.92 1.90 36.38
C ALA A 9 -29.88 0.58 37.17
N ALA A 10 -28.88 -0.24 36.87
CA ALA A 10 -28.41 -1.30 37.77
C ALA A 10 -27.01 -1.71 37.31
N TRP A 11 -26.12 -1.93 38.28
CA TRP A 11 -24.74 -2.46 38.17
C TRP A 11 -23.60 -1.46 37.94
N SER A 12 -23.21 -0.78 39.02
CA SER A 12 -21.87 -0.98 39.59
C SER A 12 -21.79 -0.34 40.98
N THR A 13 -21.91 -1.16 42.02
CA THR A 13 -21.45 -0.82 43.38
C THR A 13 -19.98 -1.18 43.49
N ASP A 14 -19.15 -0.24 43.96
CA ASP A 14 -18.16 -0.43 45.04
C ASP A 14 -17.04 0.59 44.95
N VAL A 15 -17.23 1.76 45.56
CA VAL A 15 -16.11 2.52 46.15
C VAL A 15 -16.58 3.11 47.48
N ASN A 16 -15.94 2.66 48.55
CA ASN A 16 -16.19 3.04 49.94
C ASN A 16 -15.43 4.33 50.26
N TRP A 17 -16.13 5.40 50.62
CA TRP A 17 -15.55 6.61 51.23
C TRP A 17 -16.35 6.98 52.47
N SER A 18 -15.89 6.55 53.63
CA SER A 18 -16.29 7.09 54.91
C SER A 18 -15.47 8.35 55.23
N ASN A 19 -16.16 9.32 55.84
CA ASN A 19 -15.69 10.64 56.27
C ASN A 19 -15.64 11.70 55.17
N TYR A 20 -16.70 12.50 55.02
CA TYR A 20 -16.67 13.95 55.22
C TYR A 20 -18.12 14.50 55.26
N THR A 21 -18.40 15.29 56.28
CA THR A 21 -19.70 15.88 56.62
C THR A 21 -20.09 17.02 55.67
N LEU A 22 -21.37 17.04 55.29
CA LEU A 22 -22.05 18.08 54.51
C LEU A 22 -21.96 19.46 55.18
N LYS A 23 -21.44 20.45 54.45
CA LYS A 23 -21.80 21.86 54.62
C LYS A 23 -22.50 22.36 53.35
N ALA A 24 -23.74 22.82 53.52
CA ALA A 24 -24.58 23.38 52.49
C ALA A 24 -24.01 24.69 51.92
N VAL A 25 -24.06 24.85 50.59
CA VAL A 25 -23.72 26.09 49.87
C VAL A 25 -24.98 26.58 49.10
N PRO A 26 -25.25 27.90 49.01
CA PRO A 26 -26.58 28.44 48.68
C PRO A 26 -26.95 28.40 47.19
N LYS A 27 -28.26 28.47 46.93
CA LYS A 27 -29.00 28.43 45.63
C LYS A 27 -28.54 29.37 44.49
N LYS A 28 -27.48 30.17 44.63
CA LYS A 28 -26.98 31.05 43.56
C LYS A 28 -25.98 30.37 42.60
N THR A 29 -25.45 29.20 42.95
CA THR A 29 -24.48 28.47 42.11
C THR A 29 -25.14 27.55 41.06
N GLN A 30 -26.44 27.25 41.19
CA GLN A 30 -27.18 26.41 40.23
C GLN A 30 -27.54 27.14 38.93
N GLN A 31 -27.79 28.46 38.96
CA GLN A 31 -28.04 29.22 37.72
C GLN A 31 -26.79 29.39 36.86
N CYS A 32 -25.59 29.41 37.45
CA CYS A 32 -24.33 29.54 36.72
C CYS A 32 -23.85 28.18 36.14
N GLN A 33 -24.21 27.06 36.78
CA GLN A 33 -23.97 25.71 36.28
C GLN A 33 -24.96 25.32 35.16
N LEU A 34 -26.22 25.75 35.23
CA LEU A 34 -27.21 25.53 34.17
C LEU A 34 -26.89 26.36 32.92
N LEU A 35 -26.43 27.62 33.05
CA LEU A 35 -25.94 28.40 31.90
C LEU A 35 -24.64 27.83 31.31
N LYS A 36 -23.75 27.25 32.13
CA LYS A 36 -22.56 26.55 31.64
C LYS A 36 -22.92 25.23 30.94
N MET A 37 -23.85 24.44 31.46
CA MET A 37 -24.32 23.24 30.77
C MET A 37 -25.09 23.59 29.50
N ILE A 38 -25.97 24.60 29.49
CA ILE A 38 -26.65 25.03 28.26
C ILE A 38 -25.64 25.56 27.25
N ARG A 39 -24.61 26.33 27.67
CA ARG A 39 -23.53 26.75 26.77
C ARG A 39 -22.68 25.59 26.28
N ILE A 40 -22.36 24.60 27.11
CA ILE A 40 -21.58 23.42 26.71
C ILE A 40 -22.41 22.51 25.81
N THR A 41 -23.71 22.33 26.06
CA THR A 41 -24.60 21.57 25.19
C THR A 41 -24.88 22.33 23.89
N LEU A 42 -25.00 23.66 23.89
CA LEU A 42 -25.04 24.47 22.65
C LEU A 42 -23.69 24.44 21.93
N LEU A 43 -22.57 24.46 22.65
CA LEU A 43 -21.23 24.38 22.05
C LEU A 43 -20.95 22.98 21.52
N ILE A 44 -21.49 21.92 22.14
CA ILE A 44 -21.44 20.54 21.65
C ILE A 44 -22.44 20.34 20.53
N LEU A 45 -23.62 20.96 20.52
CA LEU A 45 -24.55 20.91 19.38
C LEU A 45 -23.99 21.70 18.20
N VAL A 46 -23.38 22.87 18.44
CA VAL A 46 -22.68 23.66 17.43
C VAL A 46 -21.38 22.96 17.02
N LEU A 47 -20.63 22.31 17.91
CA LEU A 47 -19.52 21.43 17.51
C LEU A 47 -20.02 20.19 16.79
N SER A 48 -21.21 19.66 17.05
CA SER A 48 -21.78 18.52 16.34
C SER A 48 -22.27 18.93 14.95
N VAL A 49 -22.80 20.15 14.81
CA VAL A 49 -23.19 20.76 13.53
C VAL A 49 -21.95 21.25 12.75
N VAL A 50 -20.88 21.66 13.43
CA VAL A 50 -19.59 22.06 12.83
C VAL A 50 -18.69 20.85 12.54
N LEU A 51 -18.78 19.75 13.30
CA LEU A 51 -18.13 18.46 13.02
C LEU A 51 -18.98 17.55 12.11
N GLN A 52 -20.24 17.92 11.83
CA GLN A 52 -20.96 17.46 10.64
C GLN A 52 -20.64 18.32 9.40
N GLY A 53 -19.74 19.30 9.53
CA GLY A 53 -19.29 20.20 8.46
C GLY A 53 -17.85 19.96 7.98
N SER A 54 -17.28 18.77 8.20
CA SER A 54 -15.99 18.37 7.61
C SER A 54 -16.08 17.04 6.85
N HIS A 55 -17.24 16.73 6.28
CA HIS A 55 -17.32 15.88 5.10
C HIS A 55 -17.29 16.84 3.93
N GLY A 56 -16.23 16.79 3.11
CA GLY A 56 -16.10 17.63 1.91
C GLY A 56 -17.41 17.59 1.13
N ALA A 57 -17.94 18.76 0.77
CA ALA A 57 -19.18 18.84 0.02
C ALA A 57 -18.86 18.32 -1.38
N THR A 58 -19.11 17.04 -1.62
CA THR A 58 -18.85 16.44 -2.92
C THR A 58 -19.66 17.17 -3.97
N TYR A 59 -18.98 17.87 -4.87
CA TYR A 59 -19.65 18.60 -5.95
C TYR A 59 -20.33 17.61 -6.88
N HIS A 60 -21.66 17.65 -6.92
CA HIS A 60 -22.47 16.68 -7.66
C HIS A 60 -22.84 17.14 -9.08
N GLY A 61 -22.46 18.36 -9.46
CA GLY A 61 -22.83 18.98 -10.73
C GLY A 61 -23.99 19.97 -10.58
N ILE A 62 -24.70 20.22 -11.69
CA ILE A 62 -25.78 21.21 -11.72
C ILE A 62 -27.08 20.56 -11.25
N TYR A 63 -27.67 21.08 -10.18
CA TYR A 63 -28.90 20.54 -9.62
C TYR A 63 -30.09 20.72 -10.57
N LEU A 64 -30.81 19.63 -10.85
CA LEU A 64 -31.99 19.61 -11.73
C LEU A 64 -33.31 19.52 -10.97
N GLY A 65 -33.35 18.85 -9.80
CA GLY A 65 -34.55 18.73 -8.98
C GLY A 65 -34.58 17.46 -8.14
N GLU A 66 -35.71 17.20 -7.47
CA GLU A 66 -35.97 15.94 -6.75
C GLU A 66 -36.91 15.05 -7.55
N ILE A 67 -36.57 13.76 -7.67
CA ILE A 67 -37.32 12.82 -8.53
C ILE A 67 -38.63 12.33 -7.90
N GLY A 68 -38.77 12.41 -6.59
CA GLY A 68 -39.98 12.00 -5.90
C GLY A 68 -39.89 12.31 -4.40
N ASP A 69 -41.03 12.25 -3.75
CA ASP A 69 -41.19 12.52 -2.31
C ASP A 69 -41.19 11.23 -1.46
N GLY A 70 -40.97 10.08 -2.09
CA GLY A 70 -41.00 8.77 -1.44
C GLY A 70 -42.40 8.18 -1.22
N SER A 71 -43.47 8.83 -1.68
CA SER A 71 -44.85 8.37 -1.48
C SER A 71 -45.19 7.11 -2.29
N ILE A 72 -44.62 6.98 -3.49
CA ILE A 72 -44.85 5.84 -4.39
C ILE A 72 -43.56 5.03 -4.48
N HIS A 73 -43.62 3.77 -4.02
CA HIS A 73 -42.50 2.84 -4.02
C HIS A 73 -41.19 3.36 -3.40
N LYS A 74 -41.29 4.33 -2.49
CA LYS A 74 -40.15 5.04 -1.87
C LYS A 74 -39.21 5.74 -2.86
N VAL A 75 -39.68 6.03 -4.08
CA VAL A 75 -38.90 6.78 -5.07
C VAL A 75 -38.67 8.20 -4.57
N SER A 76 -37.42 8.48 -4.21
CA SER A 76 -36.96 9.79 -3.75
C SER A 76 -35.47 9.93 -4.01
N GLY A 77 -34.97 11.16 -4.08
CA GLY A 77 -33.56 11.45 -4.34
C GLY A 77 -33.39 12.75 -5.13
N LYS A 78 -32.17 13.29 -5.08
CA LYS A 78 -31.79 14.52 -5.78
C LYS A 78 -31.14 14.18 -7.10
N VAL A 79 -31.48 14.90 -8.16
CA VAL A 79 -30.94 14.68 -9.50
C VAL A 79 -30.07 15.88 -9.88
N TYR A 80 -28.84 15.59 -10.27
CA TYR A 80 -27.87 16.54 -10.77
C TYR A 80 -27.45 16.16 -12.19
N LEU A 81 -26.94 17.15 -12.92
CA LEU A 81 -26.30 16.99 -14.21
C LEU A 81 -24.79 17.03 -14.00
N SER A 82 -24.13 15.87 -14.08
CA SER A 82 -22.69 15.75 -13.85
C SER A 82 -21.89 16.25 -15.05
N ASN A 83 -22.37 15.97 -16.25
CA ASN A 83 -21.88 16.51 -17.52
C ASN A 83 -23.01 16.52 -18.56
N LYS A 84 -22.73 16.94 -19.81
CA LYS A 84 -23.76 17.07 -20.87
C LYS A 84 -24.55 15.79 -21.20
N ASN A 85 -24.03 14.61 -20.88
CA ASN A 85 -24.59 13.31 -21.25
C ASN A 85 -24.76 12.36 -20.03
N GLU A 86 -24.74 12.85 -18.80
CA GLU A 86 -24.80 12.00 -17.61
C GLU A 86 -25.52 12.69 -16.46
N LEU A 87 -26.43 11.96 -15.82
CA LEU A 87 -27.13 12.39 -14.61
C LEU A 87 -26.45 11.77 -13.38
N HIS A 88 -26.43 12.48 -12.27
CA HIS A 88 -26.00 11.98 -10.98
C HIS A 88 -27.16 12.06 -9.99
N LEU A 89 -27.62 10.90 -9.52
CA LEU A 89 -28.66 10.79 -8.51
C LEU A 89 -27.99 10.63 -7.15
N VAL A 90 -28.36 11.47 -6.19
CA VAL A 90 -27.83 11.48 -4.82
C VAL A 90 -28.94 11.13 -3.85
N ASP A 91 -28.62 10.27 -2.89
CA ASP A 91 -29.56 9.73 -1.90
C ASP A 91 -30.81 9.09 -2.54
N PHE A 92 -30.62 8.37 -3.66
CA PHE A 92 -31.71 7.73 -4.37
C PHE A 92 -32.25 6.51 -3.63
N ASN A 93 -33.57 6.46 -3.48
CA ASN A 93 -34.28 5.36 -2.84
C ASN A 93 -35.34 4.80 -3.79
N TYR A 94 -35.56 3.49 -3.73
CA TYR A 94 -36.64 2.78 -4.41
C TYR A 94 -36.80 1.42 -3.75
N ASP A 95 -38.03 1.00 -3.41
CA ASP A 95 -38.25 -0.23 -2.64
C ASP A 95 -38.14 -1.53 -3.47
N GLY A 96 -38.04 -1.43 -4.80
CA GLY A 96 -37.90 -2.58 -5.70
C GLY A 96 -39.20 -3.31 -6.02
N ALA A 97 -40.36 -2.84 -5.54
CA ALA A 97 -41.62 -3.58 -5.67
C ALA A 97 -42.32 -3.42 -7.04
N GLY A 98 -41.85 -2.52 -7.91
CA GLY A 98 -42.33 -2.38 -9.27
C GLY A 98 -41.86 -3.52 -10.18
N PRO A 99 -42.77 -4.31 -10.78
CA PRO A 99 -42.41 -5.51 -11.53
C PRO A 99 -41.59 -5.25 -12.80
N ASP A 100 -41.75 -4.07 -13.43
CA ASP A 100 -41.03 -3.63 -14.64
C ASP A 100 -40.74 -2.11 -14.55
N ALA A 101 -40.05 -1.70 -13.49
CA ALA A 101 -39.62 -0.31 -13.28
C ALA A 101 -38.31 -0.01 -14.03
N PHE A 102 -38.18 1.18 -14.63
CA PHE A 102 -36.99 1.62 -15.36
C PHE A 102 -36.70 3.11 -15.09
N PHE A 103 -35.42 3.49 -15.20
CA PHE A 103 -35.05 4.89 -15.41
C PHE A 103 -35.37 5.26 -16.86
N MET A 104 -36.08 6.36 -17.07
CA MET A 104 -36.53 6.76 -18.39
C MET A 104 -36.40 8.27 -18.61
N ILE A 105 -36.32 8.65 -19.88
CA ILE A 105 -36.38 10.04 -20.34
C ILE A 105 -37.43 10.19 -21.43
N VAL A 106 -37.93 11.42 -21.58
CA VAL A 106 -38.77 11.78 -22.73
C VAL A 106 -38.38 13.16 -23.24
N LYS A 107 -38.40 13.34 -24.56
CA LYS A 107 -38.04 14.60 -25.22
C LYS A 107 -39.23 15.53 -25.41
N GLU A 108 -40.42 14.97 -25.63
CA GLU A 108 -41.66 15.71 -25.85
C GLU A 108 -42.83 15.05 -25.10
N GLY A 109 -43.89 15.80 -24.81
CA GLY A 109 -45.03 15.26 -24.05
C GLY A 109 -44.77 15.12 -22.54
N ASN A 110 -45.46 14.18 -21.90
CA ASN A 110 -45.39 13.89 -20.46
C ASN A 110 -44.84 12.48 -20.21
N PRO A 111 -44.31 12.17 -19.01
CA PRO A 111 -43.84 10.82 -18.66
C PRO A 111 -44.86 9.73 -18.99
N SER A 112 -44.44 8.74 -19.80
CA SER A 112 -45.27 7.61 -20.21
C SER A 112 -44.44 6.34 -20.42
N ALA A 113 -45.11 5.22 -20.70
CA ALA A 113 -44.48 3.94 -21.04
C ALA A 113 -43.70 3.95 -22.38
N GLU A 114 -43.96 4.94 -23.25
CA GLU A 114 -43.31 5.10 -24.56
C GLU A 114 -41.98 5.88 -24.48
N GLY A 115 -41.55 6.26 -23.27
CA GLY A 115 -40.27 6.92 -23.04
C GLY A 115 -39.06 6.07 -23.39
N ILE A 116 -37.90 6.71 -23.46
CA ILE A 116 -36.62 6.05 -23.74
C ILE A 116 -36.05 5.52 -22.43
N LYS A 117 -35.78 4.21 -22.38
CA LYS A 117 -35.12 3.57 -21.24
C LYS A 117 -33.65 3.97 -21.18
N LEU A 118 -33.21 4.38 -20.00
CA LEU A 118 -31.80 4.57 -19.70
C LEU A 118 -31.20 3.28 -19.12
N ALA A 119 -29.90 3.13 -19.30
CA ALA A 119 -29.14 2.13 -18.58
C ALA A 119 -28.98 2.54 -17.11
N ASP A 120 -28.97 1.57 -16.22
CA ASP A 120 -28.65 1.74 -14.80
C ASP A 120 -27.14 1.97 -14.58
N GLU A 121 -26.72 2.03 -13.31
CA GLU A 121 -25.32 2.25 -12.94
C GLU A 121 -24.35 1.15 -13.41
N ASN A 122 -24.86 -0.01 -13.85
CA ASN A 122 -24.08 -1.13 -14.35
C ASN A 122 -24.18 -1.26 -15.88
N GLY A 123 -24.80 -0.28 -16.56
CA GLY A 123 -25.02 -0.34 -18.01
C GLY A 123 -26.20 -1.23 -18.43
N SER A 124 -27.04 -1.69 -17.49
CA SER A 124 -28.15 -2.59 -17.75
C SER A 124 -29.45 -1.84 -18.04
N THR A 125 -30.20 -2.30 -19.04
CA THR A 125 -31.59 -1.84 -19.29
C THR A 125 -32.63 -2.81 -18.73
N ALA A 126 -32.23 -3.70 -17.83
CA ALA A 126 -33.14 -4.58 -17.11
C ALA A 126 -34.00 -3.80 -16.10
N LYS A 127 -35.03 -4.46 -15.54
CA LYS A 127 -35.87 -3.83 -14.51
C LYS A 127 -35.02 -3.40 -13.31
N LEU A 128 -35.39 -2.27 -12.71
CA LEU A 128 -34.69 -1.73 -11.54
C LEU A 128 -34.83 -2.66 -10.33
N LYS A 129 -33.71 -2.86 -9.64
CA LYS A 129 -33.64 -3.43 -8.30
C LYS A 129 -34.00 -2.37 -7.25
N GLY A 130 -34.17 -2.77 -5.99
CA GLY A 130 -34.34 -1.81 -4.89
C GLY A 130 -33.06 -1.02 -4.63
N TYR A 131 -33.21 0.28 -4.31
CA TYR A 131 -32.13 1.19 -3.96
C TYR A 131 -32.37 1.79 -2.56
N ARG A 132 -31.30 1.95 -1.79
CA ARG A 132 -31.31 2.60 -0.46
C ARG A 132 -30.18 3.61 -0.39
N SER A 133 -30.52 4.90 -0.30
CA SER A 133 -29.57 6.01 -0.25
C SER A 133 -28.43 5.88 -1.26
N ALA A 134 -28.77 5.50 -2.50
CA ALA A 134 -27.80 5.20 -3.53
C ALA A 134 -27.31 6.48 -4.23
N ASN A 135 -26.02 6.50 -4.58
CA ASN A 135 -25.43 7.51 -5.45
C ASN A 135 -25.17 6.90 -6.83
N LEU A 136 -25.95 7.31 -7.84
CA LEU A 136 -25.98 6.65 -9.16
C LEU A 136 -25.58 7.61 -10.26
N TYR A 137 -24.66 7.19 -11.13
CA TYR A 137 -24.33 7.92 -12.35
C TYR A 137 -25.01 7.23 -13.53
N LEU A 138 -25.94 7.93 -14.17
CA LEU A 138 -26.78 7.39 -15.24
C LEU A 138 -26.39 8.04 -16.57
N PRO A 139 -25.80 7.28 -17.51
CA PRO A 139 -25.50 7.80 -18.83
C PRO A 139 -26.80 8.03 -19.61
N LEU A 140 -26.92 9.18 -20.27
CA LEU A 140 -28.00 9.49 -21.21
C LEU A 140 -27.82 8.80 -22.57
N GLY A 141 -26.74 8.03 -22.74
CA GLY A 141 -26.38 7.38 -24.00
C GLY A 141 -26.11 8.42 -25.11
N PRO A 142 -26.71 8.28 -26.29
CA PRO A 142 -26.53 9.22 -27.40
C PRO A 142 -27.32 10.53 -27.24
N HIS A 143 -28.07 10.70 -26.16
CA HIS A 143 -28.96 11.85 -25.96
C HIS A 143 -28.25 13.00 -25.23
N ASP A 144 -28.46 14.21 -25.73
CA ASP A 144 -28.02 15.45 -25.08
C ASP A 144 -29.11 15.91 -24.10
N ILE A 145 -28.71 16.33 -22.90
CA ILE A 145 -29.64 16.80 -21.87
C ILE A 145 -30.54 17.96 -22.35
N ARG A 146 -30.08 18.76 -23.31
CA ARG A 146 -30.85 19.89 -23.88
C ARG A 146 -32.11 19.45 -24.61
N ASP A 147 -32.16 18.21 -25.08
CA ASP A 147 -33.31 17.64 -25.77
C ASP A 147 -34.26 16.90 -24.82
N VAL A 148 -33.93 16.79 -23.53
CA VAL A 148 -34.70 16.02 -22.55
C VAL A 148 -35.65 16.95 -21.80
N LYS A 149 -36.94 16.59 -21.79
CA LYS A 149 -37.98 17.33 -21.07
C LYS A 149 -38.26 16.77 -19.69
N PHE A 150 -38.20 15.45 -19.51
CA PHE A 150 -38.29 14.81 -18.20
C PHE A 150 -37.30 13.67 -18.06
N PHE A 151 -36.78 13.52 -16.85
CA PHE A 151 -36.16 12.29 -16.35
C PHE A 151 -37.06 11.69 -15.28
N TYR A 152 -37.32 10.38 -15.32
CA TYR A 152 -38.33 9.78 -14.45
C TYR A 152 -38.14 8.28 -14.22
N VAL A 153 -38.74 7.76 -13.14
CA VAL A 153 -38.85 6.33 -12.86
C VAL A 153 -40.28 5.88 -13.15
N PHE A 154 -40.43 4.90 -14.02
CA PHE A 154 -41.75 4.43 -14.48
C PHE A 154 -41.82 2.91 -14.48
N CYS A 155 -42.95 2.37 -14.01
CA CYS A 155 -43.26 0.96 -14.15
C CYS A 155 -44.15 0.73 -15.37
N ILE A 156 -43.57 0.12 -16.42
CA ILE A 156 -44.26 -0.09 -17.69
C ILE A 156 -45.44 -1.04 -17.51
N LYS A 157 -45.24 -2.16 -16.80
CA LYS A 157 -46.28 -3.17 -16.60
C LYS A 157 -47.47 -2.68 -15.78
N ALA A 158 -47.23 -1.82 -14.79
CA ALA A 158 -48.28 -1.19 -14.00
C ALA A 158 -48.84 0.09 -14.64
N ASN A 159 -48.23 0.54 -15.74
CA ASN A 159 -48.47 1.85 -16.36
C ASN A 159 -48.50 3.00 -15.34
N GLN A 160 -47.53 3.02 -14.42
CA GLN A 160 -47.52 3.91 -13.26
C GLN A 160 -46.21 4.68 -13.17
N LEU A 161 -46.32 6.00 -13.00
CA LEU A 161 -45.20 6.88 -12.71
C LEU A 161 -44.85 6.79 -11.22
N PHE A 162 -43.58 6.51 -10.90
CA PHE A 162 -43.11 6.47 -9.52
C PHE A 162 -42.45 7.79 -9.08
N GLY A 163 -41.87 8.54 -10.02
CA GLY A 163 -41.29 9.86 -9.76
C GLY A 163 -40.74 10.49 -11.03
N ALA A 164 -40.74 11.82 -11.13
CA ALA A 164 -40.23 12.56 -12.28
C ALA A 164 -39.57 13.90 -11.90
N VAL A 165 -38.52 14.28 -12.63
CA VAL A 165 -37.88 15.60 -12.63
C VAL A 165 -38.13 16.28 -13.98
N PRO A 166 -38.80 17.44 -14.02
CA PRO A 166 -38.87 18.26 -15.22
C PRO A 166 -37.51 18.91 -15.49
N ILE A 167 -37.05 18.84 -16.74
CA ILE A 167 -35.81 19.47 -17.19
C ILE A 167 -36.19 20.64 -18.10
N THR A 168 -35.97 21.86 -17.62
CA THR A 168 -36.33 23.09 -18.34
C THR A 168 -35.08 23.96 -18.49
N ASN A 169 -34.66 24.21 -19.73
CA ASN A 169 -33.47 25.00 -20.06
C ASN A 169 -32.24 24.65 -19.19
N PRO A 170 -31.80 23.37 -19.18
CA PRO A 170 -30.71 22.95 -18.30
C PRO A 170 -29.44 23.72 -18.63
N LEU A 171 -28.83 24.33 -17.61
CA LEU A 171 -27.48 24.85 -17.73
C LEU A 171 -26.53 23.66 -17.90
N VAL A 172 -25.80 23.61 -19.00
CA VAL A 172 -24.92 22.47 -19.32
C VAL A 172 -23.54 22.70 -18.68
N PRO A 173 -23.03 21.76 -17.87
CA PRO A 173 -21.71 21.89 -17.28
C PRO A 173 -20.63 22.02 -18.35
N SER A 174 -19.76 23.02 -18.24
CA SER A 174 -18.68 23.30 -19.20
C SER A 174 -17.49 23.98 -18.51
N GLU A 175 -16.33 23.98 -19.17
CA GLU A 175 -15.13 24.62 -18.62
C GLU A 175 -15.41 26.09 -18.27
N GLN A 176 -15.06 26.50 -17.04
CA GLN A 176 -15.39 27.81 -16.50
C GLN A 176 -14.13 28.65 -16.32
N LYS A 177 -14.04 29.78 -17.01
CA LYS A 177 -12.99 30.77 -16.78
C LYS A 177 -13.24 31.48 -15.44
N ILE A 178 -12.24 31.49 -14.57
CA ILE A 178 -12.31 32.13 -13.24
C ILE A 178 -11.41 33.36 -13.10
N SER A 179 -10.45 33.56 -14.01
CA SER A 179 -9.63 34.77 -14.06
C SER A 179 -9.00 34.99 -15.44
N ASP A 180 -8.80 36.24 -15.84
CA ASP A 180 -8.02 36.61 -17.03
C ASP A 180 -6.49 36.61 -16.78
N GLY A 181 -6.09 36.47 -15.52
CA GLY A 181 -4.71 36.43 -15.08
C GLY A 181 -4.54 37.04 -13.70
N ILE A 182 -3.52 36.58 -12.97
CA ILE A 182 -3.11 37.17 -11.69
C ILE A 182 -1.66 37.64 -11.79
N GLN A 183 -1.32 38.65 -11.00
CA GLN A 183 0.06 39.12 -10.83
C GLN A 183 0.33 39.32 -9.35
N GLY A 184 1.56 39.06 -8.93
CA GLY A 184 1.94 39.19 -7.53
C GLY A 184 3.44 39.13 -7.28
N ALA A 185 3.81 38.88 -6.02
CA ALA A 185 5.19 38.89 -5.57
C ALA A 185 6.01 37.73 -6.19
N HIS A 186 7.35 37.84 -6.13
CA HIS A 186 8.27 36.80 -6.62
C HIS A 186 8.05 36.37 -8.08
N GLY A 187 7.66 37.33 -8.93
CA GLY A 187 7.41 37.08 -10.35
C GLY A 187 6.23 36.15 -10.63
N VAL A 188 5.34 35.92 -9.64
CA VAL A 188 4.11 35.17 -9.85
C VAL A 188 3.24 35.94 -10.83
N SER A 189 3.03 35.37 -12.01
CA SER A 189 2.11 35.92 -13.01
C SER A 189 1.50 34.82 -13.86
N THR A 190 0.27 35.03 -14.31
CA THR A 190 -0.47 34.07 -15.14
C THR A 190 -1.24 34.78 -16.25
N GLY A 191 -1.50 34.06 -17.34
CA GLY A 191 -2.62 34.34 -18.22
C GLY A 191 -3.91 33.75 -17.65
N VAL A 192 -4.85 33.42 -18.55
CA VAL A 192 -6.18 32.92 -18.21
C VAL A 192 -6.13 31.68 -17.30
N ILE A 193 -6.99 31.67 -16.28
CA ILE A 193 -7.21 30.55 -15.36
C ILE A 193 -8.62 29.98 -15.59
N THR A 194 -8.69 28.68 -15.87
CA THR A 194 -9.93 27.97 -16.19
C THR A 194 -10.06 26.72 -15.33
N LEU A 195 -11.24 26.52 -14.73
CA LEU A 195 -11.65 25.25 -14.16
C LEU A 195 -12.17 24.36 -15.28
N LYS A 196 -11.47 23.27 -15.57
CA LYS A 196 -11.84 22.30 -16.60
C LYS A 196 -13.01 21.43 -16.15
N ASP A 197 -12.92 20.95 -14.93
CA ASP A 197 -13.92 20.13 -14.25
C ASP A 197 -13.76 20.33 -12.73
N SER A 198 -14.54 19.61 -11.93
CA SER A 198 -14.55 19.71 -10.47
C SER A 198 -13.20 19.45 -9.80
N ARG A 199 -12.19 18.90 -10.50
CA ARG A 199 -10.87 18.59 -9.93
C ARG A 199 -9.69 19.17 -10.69
N THR A 200 -9.85 19.52 -11.97
CA THR A 200 -8.75 19.99 -12.81
C THR A 200 -8.88 21.48 -13.11
N MET A 201 -7.81 22.22 -12.83
CA MET A 201 -7.63 23.62 -13.18
C MET A 201 -6.49 23.77 -14.17
N ILE A 202 -6.69 24.61 -15.19
CA ILE A 202 -5.69 25.00 -16.17
C ILE A 202 -5.29 26.46 -15.91
N ILE A 203 -4.00 26.71 -15.73
CA ILE A 203 -3.43 28.05 -15.57
C ILE A 203 -2.48 28.27 -16.74
N LYS A 204 -2.80 29.22 -17.63
CA LYS A 204 -1.95 29.55 -18.78
C LYS A 204 -0.84 30.52 -18.40
N ASP A 205 0.28 30.44 -19.11
CA ASP A 205 1.42 31.37 -18.98
C ASP A 205 1.93 31.59 -17.53
N PHE A 206 1.83 30.58 -16.66
CA PHE A 206 2.28 30.65 -15.27
C PHE A 206 3.81 30.88 -15.20
N SER A 207 4.19 31.90 -14.45
CA SER A 207 5.58 32.26 -14.16
C SER A 207 5.76 32.44 -12.67
N TYR A 208 6.94 32.09 -12.15
CA TYR A 208 7.34 32.27 -10.75
C TYR A 208 8.86 32.20 -10.68
N ASP A 209 9.52 33.10 -9.95
CA ASP A 209 10.98 33.25 -9.99
C ASP A 209 11.78 32.11 -9.33
N GLY A 210 11.11 31.30 -8.49
CA GLY A 210 11.69 30.16 -7.76
C GLY A 210 12.50 30.53 -6.52
N ALA A 211 12.56 31.81 -6.14
CA ALA A 211 13.48 32.32 -5.13
C ALA A 211 13.02 32.05 -3.70
N ALA A 212 11.72 31.88 -3.46
CA ALA A 212 11.23 31.71 -2.10
C ALA A 212 11.62 30.35 -1.50
N PRO A 213 11.87 30.30 -0.18
CA PRO A 213 12.39 29.11 0.48
C PRO A 213 11.35 27.98 0.59
N ASP A 214 10.05 28.30 0.55
CA ASP A 214 8.98 27.37 0.93
C ASP A 214 7.64 27.73 0.27
N ALA A 215 7.64 27.97 -1.05
CA ALA A 215 6.43 28.32 -1.82
C ALA A 215 5.73 27.07 -2.39
N PHE A 216 4.40 27.01 -2.27
CA PHE A 216 3.56 25.93 -2.80
C PHE A 216 2.28 26.48 -3.41
N PHE A 217 1.67 25.70 -4.31
CA PHE A 217 0.24 25.84 -4.57
C PHE A 217 -0.50 25.47 -3.28
N THR A 218 -1.37 26.35 -2.82
CA THR A 218 -2.08 26.22 -1.55
C THR A 218 -3.55 26.54 -1.75
N VAL A 219 -4.43 25.70 -1.22
CA VAL A 219 -5.88 25.89 -1.25
C VAL A 219 -6.45 25.95 0.16
N GLY A 220 -7.64 26.51 0.31
CA GLY A 220 -8.30 26.59 1.61
C GLY A 220 -9.62 27.31 1.55
N GLN A 221 -10.31 27.33 2.68
CA GLN A 221 -11.50 28.16 2.89
C GLN A 221 -11.09 29.53 3.47
N GLY A 222 -11.88 30.56 3.20
CA GLY A 222 -11.60 31.94 3.61
C GLY A 222 -10.51 32.60 2.77
N ASN A 223 -9.51 33.18 3.42
CA ASN A 223 -8.40 33.90 2.78
C ASN A 223 -7.11 33.06 2.84
N PRO A 224 -6.18 33.22 1.87
CA PRO A 224 -4.87 32.57 1.93
C PRO A 224 -4.17 32.75 3.28
N SER A 225 -3.81 31.63 3.89
CA SER A 225 -3.13 31.59 5.18
C SER A 225 -2.21 30.38 5.28
N THR A 226 -1.45 30.29 6.39
CA THR A 226 -0.57 29.14 6.69
C THR A 226 -1.33 27.84 6.93
N ASP A 227 -2.63 27.90 7.21
CA ASP A 227 -3.47 26.73 7.47
C ASP A 227 -4.01 26.12 6.17
N GLY A 228 -3.72 26.76 5.03
CA GLY A 228 -4.08 26.25 3.71
C GLY A 228 -3.38 24.93 3.39
N GLU A 229 -4.11 24.04 2.72
CA GLU A 229 -3.65 22.74 2.26
C GLU A 229 -2.70 22.90 1.08
N LYS A 230 -1.52 22.27 1.16
CA LYS A 230 -0.52 22.27 0.08
C LYS A 230 -0.95 21.30 -1.01
N LEU A 231 -1.07 21.80 -2.24
CA LEU A 231 -1.33 20.97 -3.41
C LEU A 231 -0.02 20.51 -4.06
N PRO A 232 0.01 19.28 -4.60
CA PRO A 232 1.04 18.89 -5.53
C PRO A 232 1.06 19.81 -6.76
N ASN A 233 2.25 20.04 -7.31
CA ASN A 233 2.38 20.75 -8.58
C ASN A 233 1.97 19.88 -9.79
N GLU A 234 2.14 20.38 -11.01
CA GLU A 234 1.77 19.70 -12.26
C GLU A 234 2.52 18.36 -12.51
N ARG A 235 3.55 18.09 -11.71
CA ARG A 235 4.35 16.85 -11.74
C ARG A 235 4.03 15.91 -10.57
N GLY A 236 3.01 16.24 -9.77
CA GLY A 236 2.65 15.50 -8.57
C GLY A 236 3.62 15.69 -7.40
N SER A 237 4.51 16.69 -7.44
CA SER A 237 5.48 16.95 -6.37
C SER A 237 4.89 17.83 -5.29
N ILE A 238 5.06 17.42 -4.03
CA ILE A 238 4.77 18.22 -2.82
C ILE A 238 6.01 18.96 -2.30
N VAL A 239 7.08 19.03 -3.09
CA VAL A 239 8.29 19.81 -2.77
C VAL A 239 8.05 21.27 -3.18
N LYS A 240 8.82 22.20 -2.59
CA LYS A 240 8.70 23.64 -2.90
C LYS A 240 8.71 23.88 -4.41
N LEU A 241 7.93 24.86 -4.87
CA LEU A 241 7.79 25.17 -6.28
C LEU A 241 9.15 25.56 -6.89
N PRO A 242 9.53 24.94 -8.03
CA PRO A 242 10.68 25.38 -8.80
C PRO A 242 10.38 26.71 -9.51
N ARG A 243 11.36 27.24 -10.24
CA ARG A 243 11.13 28.40 -11.13
C ARG A 243 10.22 28.01 -12.31
N TYR A 244 9.24 28.84 -12.62
CA TYR A 244 8.36 28.72 -13.79
C TYR A 244 8.55 29.91 -14.73
N GLN A 245 8.49 29.67 -16.04
CA GLN A 245 8.60 30.71 -17.07
C GLN A 245 7.56 30.49 -18.15
N ARG A 246 6.43 31.23 -18.08
CA ARG A 246 5.32 31.21 -19.03
C ARG A 246 4.84 29.81 -19.41
N GLN A 247 4.65 28.94 -18.41
CA GLN A 247 4.22 27.56 -18.63
C GLN A 247 2.72 27.43 -18.46
N THR A 248 2.06 26.63 -19.29
CA THR A 248 0.69 26.21 -19.00
C THR A 248 0.75 25.04 -18.02
N ILE A 249 0.19 25.22 -16.83
CA ILE A 249 0.16 24.20 -15.78
C ILE A 249 -1.26 23.68 -15.59
N MET A 250 -1.35 22.37 -15.35
CA MET A 250 -2.60 21.70 -15.01
C MET A 250 -2.49 21.19 -13.59
N LEU A 251 -3.33 21.70 -12.70
CA LEU A 251 -3.42 21.26 -11.32
C LEU A 251 -4.64 20.36 -11.16
N THR A 252 -4.45 19.19 -10.57
CA THR A 252 -5.52 18.23 -10.35
C THR A 252 -5.60 17.90 -8.86
N LEU A 253 -6.78 18.13 -8.28
CA LEU A 253 -7.06 17.80 -6.88
C LEU A 253 -7.10 16.27 -6.66
N PRO A 254 -6.87 15.77 -5.43
CA PRO A 254 -7.10 14.37 -5.05
C PRO A 254 -8.54 13.88 -5.34
N GLN A 255 -8.77 12.56 -5.39
CA GLN A 255 -10.06 11.97 -5.81
C GLN A 255 -11.23 12.32 -4.87
N ASP A 256 -10.95 12.51 -3.60
CA ASP A 256 -11.90 12.85 -2.53
C ASP A 256 -12.20 14.36 -2.41
N LYS A 257 -11.62 15.20 -3.29
CA LYS A 257 -11.70 16.66 -3.24
C LYS A 257 -12.35 17.24 -4.49
N SER A 258 -12.91 18.43 -4.35
CA SER A 258 -13.44 19.25 -5.44
C SER A 258 -12.99 20.70 -5.28
N TRP A 259 -12.90 21.45 -6.38
CA TRP A 259 -12.73 22.90 -6.33
C TRP A 259 -13.89 23.59 -5.59
N ALA A 260 -15.05 22.94 -5.48
CA ALA A 260 -16.17 23.39 -4.66
C ALA A 260 -15.88 23.36 -3.14
N ASP A 261 -14.83 22.67 -2.69
CA ASP A 261 -14.47 22.61 -1.27
C ASP A 261 -13.67 23.84 -0.80
N TYR A 262 -13.10 24.61 -1.75
CA TYR A 262 -12.10 25.64 -1.49
C TYR A 262 -12.54 27.02 -1.99
N ASP A 263 -12.17 28.08 -1.26
CA ASP A 263 -12.44 29.48 -1.63
C ASP A 263 -11.34 30.10 -2.50
N TYR A 264 -10.13 29.53 -2.48
CA TYR A 264 -8.99 30.06 -3.21
C TYR A 264 -7.98 29.00 -3.65
N LEU A 265 -7.20 29.34 -4.67
CA LEU A 265 -5.89 28.76 -4.98
C LEU A 265 -4.83 29.87 -4.92
N SER A 266 -3.76 29.65 -4.18
CA SER A 266 -2.68 30.62 -3.93
C SER A 266 -1.31 30.02 -4.24
N VAL A 267 -0.36 30.85 -4.68
CA VAL A 267 1.06 30.59 -4.50
C VAL A 267 1.46 31.17 -3.15
N PHE A 268 1.57 30.32 -2.13
CA PHE A 268 1.78 30.74 -0.75
C PHE A 268 3.15 30.28 -0.25
N CYS A 269 3.90 31.19 0.37
CA CYS A 269 5.12 30.84 1.09
C CYS A 269 4.81 30.59 2.56
N HIS A 270 4.81 29.32 2.97
CA HIS A 270 4.43 28.90 4.32
C HIS A 270 5.44 29.37 5.37
N ARG A 271 6.74 29.28 5.08
CA ARG A 271 7.80 29.81 5.95
C ARG A 271 7.74 31.33 6.15
N ALA A 272 7.42 32.09 5.10
CA ALA A 272 7.31 33.56 5.18
C ALA A 272 5.91 34.03 5.62
N ARG A 273 4.94 33.11 5.72
CA ARG A 273 3.52 33.38 5.97
C ARG A 273 2.94 34.41 5.01
N GLN A 274 3.33 34.33 3.74
CA GLN A 274 3.01 35.34 2.74
C GLN A 274 2.34 34.72 1.52
N ASP A 275 1.20 35.28 1.15
CA ASP A 275 0.54 35.03 -0.13
C ASP A 275 1.24 35.83 -1.23
N PHE A 276 1.77 35.15 -2.25
CA PHE A 276 2.41 35.82 -3.37
C PHE A 276 1.40 36.24 -4.43
N ALA A 277 0.39 35.42 -4.69
CA ALA A 277 -0.79 35.75 -5.48
C ALA A 277 -1.82 34.63 -5.31
N HIS A 278 -3.11 34.97 -5.39
CA HIS A 278 -4.18 33.98 -5.37
C HIS A 278 -5.29 34.30 -6.36
N VAL A 279 -6.04 33.27 -6.73
CA VAL A 279 -7.30 33.35 -7.46
C VAL A 279 -8.44 32.83 -6.56
N ARG A 280 -9.62 33.44 -6.67
CA ARG A 280 -10.82 32.99 -5.97
C ARG A 280 -11.57 31.94 -6.75
N ILE A 281 -12.10 30.95 -6.04
CA ILE A 281 -12.96 29.93 -6.61
C ILE A 281 -14.41 30.31 -6.31
N PRO A 282 -15.26 30.53 -7.33
CA PRO A 282 -16.64 30.97 -7.13
C PRO A 282 -17.55 29.77 -6.79
N ARG A 283 -17.41 29.23 -5.57
CA ARG A 283 -18.08 27.98 -5.12
C ARG A 283 -19.58 27.95 -5.39
N ASP A 284 -20.29 29.06 -5.14
CA ASP A 284 -21.75 29.15 -5.27
C ASP A 284 -22.23 29.31 -6.73
N GLN A 285 -21.30 29.47 -7.67
CA GLN A 285 -21.59 29.73 -9.10
C GLN A 285 -20.80 28.78 -10.01
N LEU A 286 -20.42 27.61 -9.51
CA LEU A 286 -19.73 26.61 -10.31
C LEU A 286 -20.69 26.00 -11.34
N THR A 287 -20.28 26.05 -12.61
CA THR A 287 -21.01 25.49 -13.75
C THR A 287 -20.14 24.49 -14.50
N ILE A 288 -19.22 23.85 -13.79
CA ILE A 288 -18.19 22.95 -14.34
C ILE A 288 -18.65 21.49 -14.34
N PRO A 289 -18.15 20.66 -15.27
CA PRO A 289 -18.38 19.21 -15.23
C PRO A 289 -17.85 18.60 -13.93
N VAL A 290 -18.51 17.55 -13.46
CA VAL A 290 -17.99 16.68 -12.42
C VAL A 290 -16.86 15.83 -13.04
N ALA A 291 -15.68 15.87 -12.45
CA ALA A 291 -14.55 15.07 -12.87
C ALA A 291 -14.90 13.57 -12.74
N ARG A 292 -14.60 12.75 -13.77
CA ARG A 292 -14.80 11.29 -13.67
C ARG A 292 -14.04 10.77 -12.45
N GLY A 293 -14.77 10.23 -11.47
CA GLY A 293 -14.23 9.75 -10.20
C GLY A 293 -14.22 10.77 -9.04
N SER A 294 -15.04 11.83 -9.05
CA SER A 294 -15.30 12.67 -7.86
C SER A 294 -16.62 12.33 -7.18
N GLY A 295 -16.55 11.32 -6.33
CA GLY A 295 -17.43 10.99 -5.20
C GLY A 295 -16.56 10.26 -4.17
N PRO A 296 -17.02 9.93 -2.95
CA PRO A 296 -16.35 8.86 -2.22
C PRO A 296 -16.45 7.64 -3.12
N THR A 297 -15.32 7.21 -3.70
CA THR A 297 -15.31 6.13 -4.68
C THR A 297 -15.93 4.92 -3.99
N PRO A 298 -17.10 4.42 -4.43
CA PRO A 298 -17.35 3.01 -4.25
C PRO A 298 -16.17 2.36 -4.97
N SER A 299 -15.43 1.46 -4.31
CA SER A 299 -14.64 0.50 -5.08
C SER A 299 -15.56 0.02 -6.20
N ILE A 300 -15.12 0.11 -7.47
CA ILE A 300 -15.90 -0.49 -8.56
C ILE A 300 -15.94 -1.97 -8.22
N LYS A 301 -17.03 -2.40 -7.56
CA LYS A 301 -17.19 -3.78 -7.10
C LYS A 301 -17.80 -4.54 -8.27
N TYR A 302 -16.93 -5.06 -9.10
CA TYR A 302 -17.31 -6.05 -10.08
C TYR A 302 -17.34 -7.41 -9.38
N PHE A 303 -18.43 -8.16 -9.47
CA PHE A 303 -18.55 -9.48 -8.81
C PHE A 303 -18.42 -10.65 -9.78
N GLY A 304 -18.17 -10.37 -11.06
CA GLY A 304 -18.17 -11.33 -12.14
C GLY A 304 -19.49 -11.35 -12.92
N LYS A 305 -19.73 -12.42 -13.67
CA LYS A 305 -20.89 -12.55 -14.56
C LYS A 305 -22.10 -13.09 -13.79
N LEU A 306 -23.24 -12.42 -13.91
CA LEU A 306 -24.48 -12.81 -13.23
C LEU A 306 -24.91 -14.23 -13.65
N LEU A 307 -25.17 -15.08 -12.65
CA LEU A 307 -25.79 -16.39 -12.84
C LEU A 307 -27.31 -16.34 -12.57
N GLY A 308 -27.73 -15.60 -11.55
CA GLY A 308 -29.16 -15.41 -11.24
C GLY A 308 -29.41 -14.96 -9.81
N GLU A 309 -30.68 -14.86 -9.44
CA GLU A 309 -31.12 -14.54 -8.08
C GLU A 309 -31.71 -15.80 -7.43
N LEU A 310 -31.29 -16.09 -6.19
CA LEU A 310 -31.82 -17.19 -5.42
C LEU A 310 -33.30 -16.94 -5.11
N PRO A 311 -34.22 -17.80 -5.58
CA PRO A 311 -35.62 -17.70 -5.22
C PRO A 311 -35.83 -18.16 -3.78
N THR A 312 -36.78 -17.54 -3.09
CA THR A 312 -37.13 -17.90 -1.72
C THR A 312 -38.14 -19.04 -1.72
N PHE A 313 -37.66 -20.28 -1.51
CA PHE A 313 -38.55 -21.44 -1.35
C PHE A 313 -38.83 -21.76 0.12
N ALA A 314 -37.80 -21.67 0.97
CA ALA A 314 -37.93 -21.83 2.41
C ALA A 314 -36.87 -21.01 3.14
N HIS A 315 -37.08 -20.76 4.43
CA HIS A 315 -36.09 -20.13 5.32
C HIS A 315 -35.56 -18.78 4.83
N GLU A 316 -36.40 -18.06 4.08
CA GLU A 316 -36.13 -16.72 3.55
C GLU A 316 -34.84 -16.65 2.70
N VAL A 317 -34.37 -17.77 2.12
CA VAL A 317 -33.17 -17.76 1.27
C VAL A 317 -33.36 -16.79 0.10
N ARG A 318 -32.45 -15.82 -0.01
CA ARG A 318 -32.38 -14.87 -1.13
C ARG A 318 -30.95 -14.36 -1.27
N GLY A 319 -30.63 -13.82 -2.44
CA GLY A 319 -29.31 -13.25 -2.75
C GLY A 319 -29.05 -13.33 -4.25
N THR A 320 -28.14 -12.49 -4.75
CA THR A 320 -27.76 -12.46 -6.16
C THR A 320 -26.43 -13.18 -6.35
N VAL A 321 -26.40 -14.15 -7.24
CA VAL A 321 -25.29 -15.08 -7.46
C VAL A 321 -24.56 -14.73 -8.75
N TYR A 322 -23.25 -14.58 -8.67
CA TYR A 322 -22.34 -14.27 -9.77
C TYR A 322 -21.29 -15.37 -9.90
N ALA A 323 -20.88 -15.69 -11.13
CA ALA A 323 -19.66 -16.42 -11.39
C ALA A 323 -18.49 -15.43 -11.36
N ALA A 324 -17.62 -15.54 -10.36
CA ALA A 324 -16.44 -14.69 -10.23
C ALA A 324 -15.32 -15.08 -11.21
N ASN A 325 -15.15 -16.39 -11.43
CA ASN A 325 -14.28 -16.99 -12.44
C ASN A 325 -14.81 -18.40 -12.78
N GLU A 326 -13.99 -19.31 -13.30
CA GLU A 326 -14.41 -20.68 -13.65
C GLU A 326 -14.82 -21.57 -12.45
N ASN A 327 -14.36 -21.30 -11.23
CA ASN A 327 -14.55 -22.18 -10.07
C ASN A 327 -15.03 -21.46 -8.80
N THR A 328 -15.29 -20.16 -8.86
CA THR A 328 -15.65 -19.33 -7.71
C THR A 328 -16.97 -18.63 -7.96
N VAL A 329 -17.86 -18.69 -6.98
CA VAL A 329 -19.17 -18.04 -6.99
C VAL A 329 -19.16 -16.93 -5.95
N VAL A 330 -19.69 -15.77 -6.30
CA VAL A 330 -19.91 -14.65 -5.38
C VAL A 330 -21.39 -14.46 -5.15
N ILE A 331 -21.80 -14.29 -3.90
CA ILE A 331 -23.19 -14.02 -3.53
C ILE A 331 -23.25 -12.67 -2.82
N THR A 332 -24.12 -11.79 -3.31
CA THR A 332 -24.39 -10.48 -2.71
C THR A 332 -25.79 -10.47 -2.09
N ASN A 333 -25.96 -9.68 -1.03
CA ASN A 333 -27.23 -9.55 -0.29
C ASN A 333 -27.79 -10.91 0.14
N PHE A 334 -26.92 -11.85 0.51
CA PHE A 334 -27.31 -13.19 0.91
C PHE A 334 -28.03 -13.15 2.26
N TYR A 335 -29.23 -13.69 2.31
CA TYR A 335 -30.01 -13.79 3.52
C TYR A 335 -30.49 -15.23 3.68
N TYR A 336 -30.44 -15.72 4.92
CA TYR A 336 -30.96 -17.01 5.34
C TYR A 336 -31.24 -16.94 6.84
N ASP A 337 -32.43 -17.35 7.28
CA ASP A 337 -32.89 -17.17 8.66
C ASP A 337 -32.10 -17.97 9.72
N GLY A 338 -31.39 -19.02 9.31
CA GLY A 338 -30.60 -19.89 10.18
C GLY A 338 -31.36 -21.06 10.82
N GLU A 339 -32.68 -21.14 10.62
CA GLU A 339 -33.57 -22.07 11.34
C GLU A 339 -33.61 -23.47 10.73
N GLY A 340 -33.16 -23.65 9.48
CA GLY A 340 -33.10 -24.96 8.85
C GLY A 340 -32.16 -25.90 9.60
N PRO A 341 -32.51 -27.18 9.81
CA PRO A 341 -31.82 -28.04 10.76
C PRO A 341 -30.42 -28.49 10.32
N ASP A 342 -30.18 -28.65 9.01
CA ASP A 342 -28.88 -29.06 8.43
C ASP A 342 -28.71 -28.48 7.00
N ALA A 343 -28.67 -27.15 6.88
CA ALA A 343 -28.60 -26.43 5.61
C ALA A 343 -27.16 -26.17 5.15
N HIS A 344 -26.92 -26.29 3.84
CA HIS A 344 -25.60 -26.18 3.20
C HIS A 344 -25.68 -25.54 1.82
N PHE A 345 -24.59 -24.93 1.34
CA PHE A 345 -24.44 -24.61 -0.08
C PHE A 345 -24.28 -25.90 -0.89
N TRP A 346 -24.95 -25.97 -2.04
CA TRP A 346 -25.17 -27.21 -2.76
C TRP A 346 -25.11 -27.01 -4.27
N VAL A 347 -24.47 -27.96 -4.96
CA VAL A 347 -24.37 -28.01 -6.43
C VAL A 347 -24.66 -29.41 -6.94
N GLY A 348 -25.03 -29.55 -8.21
CA GLY A 348 -25.22 -30.86 -8.82
C GLY A 348 -25.55 -30.80 -10.30
N THR A 349 -25.62 -31.98 -10.92
CA THR A 349 -25.77 -32.14 -12.38
C THR A 349 -27.22 -32.35 -12.82
N THR A 350 -28.13 -32.65 -11.88
CA THR A 350 -29.56 -32.83 -12.15
C THR A 350 -30.26 -31.50 -12.44
N GLY A 351 -31.47 -31.52 -13.01
CA GLY A 351 -32.22 -30.29 -13.32
C GLY A 351 -32.72 -29.50 -12.10
N ARG A 352 -32.62 -30.07 -10.89
CA ARG A 352 -32.96 -29.49 -9.58
C ARG A 352 -32.11 -30.10 -8.47
N PRO A 353 -31.98 -29.45 -7.29
CA PRO A 353 -31.35 -30.01 -6.10
C PRO A 353 -31.94 -31.36 -5.68
N THR A 354 -31.06 -32.31 -5.34
CA THR A 354 -31.40 -33.63 -4.78
C THR A 354 -30.38 -34.03 -3.72
N SER A 355 -30.65 -35.11 -2.98
CA SER A 355 -29.71 -35.68 -2.01
C SER A 355 -28.39 -36.17 -2.62
N ALA A 356 -28.33 -36.39 -3.93
CA ALA A 356 -27.12 -36.79 -4.65
C ALA A 356 -26.21 -35.63 -5.07
N GLY A 357 -26.57 -34.38 -4.73
CA GLY A 357 -25.70 -33.22 -4.98
C GLY A 357 -24.47 -33.19 -4.09
N ILE A 358 -23.60 -32.21 -4.34
CA ILE A 358 -22.31 -32.04 -3.70
C ILE A 358 -22.35 -30.77 -2.85
N GLN A 359 -21.82 -30.89 -1.63
CA GLN A 359 -21.71 -29.78 -0.71
C GLN A 359 -20.59 -28.83 -1.13
N VAL A 360 -20.88 -27.53 -1.16
CA VAL A 360 -19.89 -26.46 -1.35
C VAL A 360 -19.49 -25.92 0.01
N ALA A 361 -18.20 -25.66 0.20
CA ALA A 361 -17.71 -25.01 1.41
C ALA A 361 -18.26 -23.58 1.52
N ASN A 362 -18.49 -23.10 2.74
CA ASN A 362 -18.92 -21.72 2.98
C ASN A 362 -17.76 -20.72 2.73
N GLU A 363 -17.99 -19.44 3.03
CA GLU A 363 -17.06 -18.34 2.74
C GLU A 363 -15.70 -18.42 3.46
N VAL A 364 -15.59 -19.26 4.48
CA VAL A 364 -14.35 -19.50 5.23
C VAL A 364 -13.70 -20.85 4.90
N GLY A 365 -14.35 -21.68 4.07
CA GLY A 365 -13.86 -23.01 3.69
C GLY A 365 -14.44 -24.16 4.53
N SER A 366 -15.46 -23.88 5.35
CA SER A 366 -16.10 -24.86 6.24
C SER A 366 -17.26 -25.61 5.58
N HIS A 367 -17.40 -26.89 5.95
CA HIS A 367 -18.53 -27.77 5.58
C HIS A 367 -19.55 -27.94 6.72
N GLN A 368 -19.48 -27.10 7.74
CA GLN A 368 -20.50 -27.09 8.80
C GLN A 368 -21.81 -26.50 8.30
N LYS A 369 -22.89 -26.82 9.03
CA LYS A 369 -24.23 -26.25 8.81
C LYS A 369 -24.15 -24.72 8.74
N LEU A 370 -24.86 -24.15 7.76
CA LEU A 370 -25.01 -22.71 7.60
C LEU A 370 -25.64 -22.06 8.84
N GLN A 371 -25.03 -20.97 9.27
CA GLN A 371 -25.55 -20.08 10.29
C GLN A 371 -26.56 -19.09 9.68
N ARG A 372 -27.17 -18.24 10.50
CA ARG A 372 -28.00 -17.15 10.00
C ARG A 372 -27.16 -16.11 9.24
N TYR A 373 -27.63 -15.70 8.06
CA TYR A 373 -27.04 -14.62 7.26
C TYR A 373 -28.02 -13.46 7.10
N ARG A 374 -27.52 -12.22 7.14
CA ARG A 374 -28.32 -11.00 6.95
C ARG A 374 -27.65 -10.07 5.94
N ASP A 375 -28.17 -10.06 4.72
CA ASP A 375 -27.67 -9.26 3.60
C ASP A 375 -26.14 -9.40 3.43
N ALA A 376 -25.63 -10.62 3.65
CA ALA A 376 -24.22 -10.94 3.66
C ALA A 376 -23.61 -10.93 2.26
N TYR A 377 -22.30 -10.73 2.23
CA TYR A 377 -21.47 -10.81 1.04
C TYR A 377 -20.56 -12.03 1.16
N LEU A 378 -20.62 -12.96 0.20
CA LEU A 378 -19.94 -14.27 0.27
C LEU A 378 -19.12 -14.53 -0.99
N VAL A 379 -17.94 -15.14 -0.81
CA VAL A 379 -17.10 -15.67 -1.90
C VAL A 379 -16.89 -17.16 -1.64
N LEU A 380 -17.45 -18.01 -2.49
CA LEU A 380 -17.48 -19.46 -2.33
C LEU A 380 -16.64 -20.12 -3.42
N THR A 381 -15.74 -21.00 -3.03
CA THR A 381 -14.93 -21.79 -3.99
C THR A 381 -15.61 -23.15 -4.18
N LEU A 382 -15.81 -23.57 -5.43
CA LEU A 382 -16.37 -24.87 -5.76
C LEU A 382 -15.41 -26.00 -5.34
N PRO A 383 -15.92 -27.24 -5.21
CA PRO A 383 -15.08 -28.40 -4.90
C PRO A 383 -13.87 -28.53 -5.82
N GLU A 384 -12.77 -29.04 -5.27
CA GLU A 384 -11.48 -29.13 -5.96
C GLU A 384 -11.60 -29.80 -7.34
N GLY A 385 -10.95 -29.18 -8.34
CA GLY A 385 -10.96 -29.67 -9.72
C GLY A 385 -12.29 -29.54 -10.47
N LYS A 386 -13.31 -28.89 -9.90
CA LYS A 386 -14.60 -28.65 -10.55
C LYS A 386 -14.78 -27.21 -11.03
N LYS A 387 -15.45 -27.07 -12.17
CA LYS A 387 -15.86 -25.78 -12.76
C LYS A 387 -17.35 -25.53 -12.54
N ILE A 388 -17.76 -24.27 -12.61
CA ILE A 388 -19.19 -23.87 -12.55
C ILE A 388 -19.99 -24.60 -13.63
N THR A 389 -19.43 -24.75 -14.83
CA THR A 389 -20.06 -25.42 -15.98
C THR A 389 -20.20 -26.94 -15.81
N ASP A 390 -19.58 -27.54 -14.79
CA ASP A 390 -19.76 -28.96 -14.48
C ASP A 390 -21.10 -29.22 -13.78
N PHE A 391 -21.81 -28.17 -13.38
CA PHE A 391 -23.04 -28.23 -12.60
C PHE A 391 -24.21 -27.57 -13.34
N SER A 392 -25.41 -28.09 -13.10
CA SER A 392 -26.68 -27.60 -13.66
C SER A 392 -27.38 -26.61 -12.73
N TYR A 393 -27.00 -26.56 -11.45
CA TYR A 393 -27.55 -25.63 -10.46
C TYR A 393 -26.56 -25.30 -9.35
N PHE A 394 -26.83 -24.18 -8.68
CA PHE A 394 -26.23 -23.77 -7.41
C PHE A 394 -27.35 -23.31 -6.46
N GLY A 395 -27.30 -23.70 -5.19
CA GLY A 395 -28.35 -23.32 -4.24
C GLY A 395 -28.05 -23.65 -2.78
N VAL A 396 -29.08 -23.55 -1.95
CA VAL A 396 -29.06 -23.93 -0.53
C VAL A 396 -29.96 -25.16 -0.35
N TRP A 397 -29.38 -26.25 0.17
CA TRP A 397 -30.08 -27.52 0.39
C TRP A 397 -29.99 -27.93 1.86
N CYS A 398 -31.11 -28.40 2.40
CA CYS A 398 -31.14 -29.01 3.72
C CYS A 398 -31.11 -30.53 3.62
N LYS A 399 -30.03 -31.14 4.09
CA LYS A 399 -29.83 -32.59 4.02
C LYS A 399 -30.83 -33.36 4.87
N GLN A 400 -31.05 -32.90 6.11
CA GLN A 400 -31.97 -33.55 7.05
C GLN A 400 -33.43 -33.49 6.59
N ALA A 401 -33.87 -32.35 6.04
CA ALA A 401 -35.23 -32.19 5.52
C ALA A 401 -35.39 -32.74 4.09
N THR A 402 -34.29 -33.12 3.43
CA THR A 402 -34.27 -33.47 1.99
C THR A 402 -34.97 -32.43 1.13
N ALA A 403 -34.71 -31.16 1.43
CA ALA A 403 -35.47 -30.02 0.88
C ALA A 403 -34.56 -28.95 0.29
N ASP A 404 -35.02 -28.39 -0.82
CA ASP A 404 -34.41 -27.24 -1.50
C ASP A 404 -34.93 -25.94 -0.90
N PHE A 405 -34.05 -25.13 -0.34
CA PHE A 405 -34.41 -23.84 0.24
C PHE A 405 -34.35 -22.70 -0.79
N GLY A 406 -33.68 -22.92 -1.92
CA GLY A 406 -33.55 -21.97 -3.02
C GLY A 406 -32.36 -22.33 -3.91
N HIS A 407 -32.58 -22.42 -5.23
CA HIS A 407 -31.51 -22.63 -6.20
C HIS A 407 -31.68 -21.76 -7.45
N ILE A 408 -30.55 -21.49 -8.09
CA ILE A 408 -30.48 -20.99 -9.45
C ILE A 408 -30.06 -22.11 -10.40
N LYS A 409 -30.50 -22.02 -11.65
CA LYS A 409 -30.00 -22.90 -12.72
C LYS A 409 -28.76 -22.27 -13.35
N ILE A 410 -27.79 -23.11 -13.69
CA ILE A 410 -26.62 -22.72 -14.48
C ILE A 410 -26.95 -23.07 -15.94
N PRO A 411 -27.02 -22.09 -16.86
CA PRO A 411 -27.29 -22.37 -18.26
C PRO A 411 -26.22 -23.28 -18.87
N HIS A 412 -26.61 -24.20 -19.76
CA HIS A 412 -25.66 -25.10 -20.43
C HIS A 412 -24.68 -24.37 -21.35
N ASP A 413 -25.09 -23.21 -21.88
CA ASP A 413 -24.28 -22.31 -22.71
C ASP A 413 -23.56 -21.22 -21.89
N PHE A 414 -23.56 -21.34 -20.56
CA PHE A 414 -22.90 -20.38 -19.70
C PHE A 414 -21.38 -20.38 -19.92
N SER A 415 -20.85 -19.26 -20.42
CA SER A 415 -19.42 -19.01 -20.46
C SER A 415 -18.98 -18.29 -19.17
N PRO A 416 -18.24 -18.95 -18.25
CA PRO A 416 -17.73 -18.33 -17.04
C PRO A 416 -16.63 -17.31 -17.36
N PRO A 417 -16.43 -16.29 -16.50
CA PRO A 417 -15.34 -15.35 -16.69
C PRO A 417 -13.97 -16.03 -16.58
N ARG A 418 -13.05 -15.65 -17.47
CA ARG A 418 -11.71 -16.23 -17.58
C ARG A 418 -10.72 -15.20 -18.04
N GLU A 419 -9.44 -15.44 -17.77
CA GLU A 419 -8.37 -14.57 -18.24
C GLU A 419 -8.41 -14.44 -19.77
N VAL A 420 -8.18 -13.23 -20.27
CA VAL A 420 -8.27 -12.91 -21.70
C VAL A 420 -6.92 -12.46 -22.21
N SER A 421 -6.34 -13.21 -23.14
CA SER A 421 -5.16 -12.81 -23.91
C SER A 421 -5.54 -11.75 -24.94
N LEU A 422 -4.82 -10.63 -24.93
CA LEU A 422 -4.93 -9.54 -25.89
C LEU A 422 -3.95 -9.69 -27.06
N GLY A 423 -3.00 -10.64 -26.96
CA GLY A 423 -1.95 -10.88 -27.93
C GLY A 423 -0.67 -10.09 -27.65
N PRO A 424 0.34 -10.23 -28.53
CA PRO A 424 1.65 -9.61 -28.35
C PRO A 424 1.59 -8.09 -28.50
N ILE A 425 2.51 -7.38 -27.83
CA ILE A 425 2.76 -5.96 -28.12
C ILE A 425 3.63 -5.87 -29.37
N PRO A 426 3.14 -5.32 -30.49
CA PRO A 426 3.94 -5.13 -31.69
C PRO A 426 5.04 -4.09 -31.45
N THR A 427 6.23 -4.36 -31.97
CA THR A 427 7.39 -3.47 -31.84
C THR A 427 7.31 -2.32 -32.83
N TYR A 428 7.17 -1.10 -32.31
CA TYR A 428 7.22 0.11 -33.14
C TYR A 428 8.53 0.87 -32.99
N ALA A 429 8.96 1.12 -31.74
CA ALA A 429 10.20 1.85 -31.43
C ALA A 429 10.84 1.30 -30.16
N HIS A 430 12.10 1.68 -29.91
CA HIS A 430 12.80 1.41 -28.64
C HIS A 430 12.89 -0.07 -28.21
N GLY A 431 12.85 -0.97 -29.20
CA GLY A 431 12.86 -2.42 -28.95
C GLY A 431 11.68 -2.89 -28.10
N THR A 432 10.59 -2.12 -28.00
CA THR A 432 9.46 -2.47 -27.17
C THR A 432 8.74 -3.70 -27.73
N SER A 433 8.59 -4.76 -26.94
CA SER A 433 7.83 -5.95 -27.34
C SER A 433 7.33 -6.70 -26.12
N ALA A 434 6.25 -7.44 -26.25
CA ALA A 434 5.83 -8.45 -25.27
C ALA A 434 5.22 -9.63 -26.02
N ASP A 435 5.39 -10.84 -25.49
CA ASP A 435 4.85 -12.05 -26.11
C ASP A 435 3.31 -12.09 -26.01
N ASP A 436 2.78 -11.62 -24.88
CA ASP A 436 1.34 -11.53 -24.66
C ASP A 436 1.01 -10.51 -23.57
N VAL A 437 -0.18 -9.91 -23.66
CA VAL A 437 -0.79 -9.11 -22.58
C VAL A 437 -2.08 -9.80 -22.18
N ILE A 438 -2.15 -10.26 -20.95
CA ILE A 438 -3.25 -11.06 -20.41
C ILE A 438 -4.02 -10.24 -19.39
N VAL A 439 -5.31 -10.05 -19.61
CA VAL A 439 -6.23 -9.50 -18.62
C VAL A 439 -6.53 -10.60 -17.59
N LYS A 440 -6.01 -10.45 -16.37
CA LYS A 440 -6.16 -11.44 -15.28
C LYS A 440 -7.53 -11.31 -14.60
N ASP A 441 -7.94 -10.06 -14.37
CA ASP A 441 -9.24 -9.69 -13.80
C ASP A 441 -9.61 -8.27 -14.28
N PHE A 442 -10.73 -7.73 -13.80
CA PHE A 442 -11.21 -6.41 -14.22
C PHE A 442 -10.29 -5.21 -13.90
N LYS A 443 -9.22 -5.42 -13.11
CA LYS A 443 -8.24 -4.42 -12.66
C LYS A 443 -6.80 -4.79 -12.99
N THR A 444 -6.49 -6.05 -13.25
CA THR A 444 -5.11 -6.55 -13.29
C THR A 444 -4.73 -7.01 -14.69
N LEU A 445 -3.58 -6.52 -15.18
CA LEU A 445 -2.97 -6.94 -16.44
C LEU A 445 -1.65 -7.65 -16.14
N PHE A 446 -1.41 -8.79 -16.79
CA PHE A 446 -0.15 -9.51 -16.82
C PHE A 446 0.50 -9.34 -18.20
N ILE A 447 1.75 -8.95 -18.25
CA ILE A 447 2.49 -8.72 -19.48
C ILE A 447 3.65 -9.71 -19.50
N LYS A 448 3.65 -10.59 -20.50
CA LYS A 448 4.63 -11.67 -20.62
C LYS A 448 5.82 -11.24 -21.47
N ASN A 449 7.04 -11.47 -20.97
CA ASN A 449 8.30 -11.24 -21.67
C ASN A 449 8.43 -9.81 -22.21
N LEU A 450 8.14 -8.81 -21.37
CA LEU A 450 8.21 -7.40 -21.75
C LEU A 450 9.67 -7.01 -22.01
N LYS A 451 9.92 -6.36 -23.15
CA LYS A 451 11.20 -5.76 -23.53
C LYS A 451 10.98 -4.29 -23.84
N TYR A 452 11.93 -3.45 -23.47
CA TYR A 452 11.99 -2.03 -23.81
C TYR A 452 13.38 -1.48 -23.41
N ASP A 453 14.04 -0.74 -24.28
CA ASP A 453 15.42 -0.29 -24.07
C ASP A 453 15.61 0.74 -22.92
N GLY A 454 14.51 1.28 -22.37
CA GLY A 454 14.57 2.28 -21.29
C GLY A 454 15.11 3.65 -21.73
N ALA A 455 15.22 3.94 -23.03
CA ALA A 455 15.83 5.15 -23.57
C ALA A 455 14.84 6.32 -23.74
N GLY A 456 13.54 6.06 -23.84
CA GLY A 456 12.51 7.09 -23.99
C GLY A 456 12.50 8.05 -22.79
N PRO A 457 12.69 9.36 -22.95
CA PRO A 457 12.91 10.29 -21.83
C PRO A 457 11.66 10.57 -20.98
N ASP A 458 10.48 10.20 -21.47
CA ASP A 458 9.18 10.45 -20.82
C ASP A 458 8.19 9.33 -21.15
N ALA A 459 8.65 8.08 -21.05
CA ALA A 459 7.89 6.88 -21.38
C ALA A 459 7.05 6.38 -20.18
N PHE A 460 5.79 6.00 -20.43
CA PHE A 460 4.83 5.50 -19.43
C PHE A 460 3.98 4.37 -20.00
N PHE A 461 3.43 3.54 -19.12
CA PHE A 461 2.26 2.73 -19.45
C PHE A 461 1.04 3.64 -19.51
N LEU A 462 0.31 3.61 -20.63
CA LEU A 462 -0.92 4.36 -20.82
C LEU A 462 -2.07 3.42 -21.16
N VAL A 463 -3.23 3.74 -20.59
CA VAL A 463 -4.52 3.19 -20.98
C VAL A 463 -5.48 4.32 -21.32
N GLY A 464 -6.52 4.04 -22.09
CA GLY A 464 -7.49 5.06 -22.46
C GLY A 464 -8.49 4.55 -23.48
N ARG A 465 -9.35 5.44 -23.97
CA ARG A 465 -10.31 5.15 -25.04
C ARG A 465 -9.76 5.52 -26.41
N GLY A 466 -10.22 4.82 -27.44
CA GLY A 466 -9.76 4.98 -28.82
C GLY A 466 -8.88 3.83 -29.30
N GLN A 467 -8.43 3.89 -30.55
CA GLN A 467 -7.74 2.77 -31.21
C GLN A 467 -6.24 2.68 -30.91
N ALA A 468 -5.64 3.71 -30.27
CA ALA A 468 -4.23 3.76 -29.96
C ALA A 468 -3.93 4.75 -28.81
N PRO A 469 -2.79 4.61 -28.11
CA PRO A 469 -2.32 5.56 -27.12
C PRO A 469 -2.18 6.99 -27.62
N THR A 470 -2.58 7.94 -26.77
CA THR A 470 -2.39 9.38 -26.98
C THR A 470 -1.71 10.01 -25.76
N PRO A 471 -1.15 11.23 -25.86
CA PRO A 471 -0.54 11.93 -24.72
C PRO A 471 -1.51 12.19 -23.56
N ASN A 472 -2.82 12.18 -23.85
CA ASN A 472 -3.90 12.37 -22.87
C ASN A 472 -4.36 11.06 -22.21
N GLY A 473 -3.69 9.93 -22.52
CA GLY A 473 -3.96 8.65 -21.91
C GLY A 473 -3.77 8.67 -20.39
N ILE A 474 -4.49 7.81 -19.69
CA ILE A 474 -4.37 7.63 -18.25
C ILE A 474 -3.09 6.85 -17.99
N LYS A 475 -2.20 7.43 -17.18
CA LYS A 475 -1.00 6.72 -16.73
C LYS A 475 -1.36 5.56 -15.82
N VAL A 476 -0.87 4.38 -16.15
CA VAL A 476 -0.94 3.21 -15.28
C VAL A 476 0.38 3.16 -14.51
N PRO A 477 0.33 2.98 -13.18
CA PRO A 477 1.54 2.70 -12.42
C PRO A 477 2.25 1.48 -13.01
N ASP A 478 3.56 1.54 -13.09
CA ASP A 478 4.37 0.37 -13.47
C ASP A 478 4.22 -0.76 -12.44
N GLU A 479 4.91 -1.87 -12.66
CA GLU A 479 4.92 -2.98 -11.70
C GLU A 479 5.45 -2.54 -10.33
N ARG A 480 6.07 -1.35 -10.25
CA ARG A 480 6.55 -0.74 -9.02
C ARG A 480 5.54 0.18 -8.33
N GLY A 481 4.33 0.30 -8.84
CA GLY A 481 3.34 1.27 -8.36
C GLY A 481 3.77 2.72 -8.62
N SER A 482 4.78 2.94 -9.47
CA SER A 482 5.33 4.24 -9.79
C SER A 482 4.67 4.80 -11.06
N LEU A 483 4.31 6.08 -11.01
CA LEU A 483 3.86 6.86 -12.18
C LEU A 483 5.02 7.67 -12.81
N SER A 484 6.24 7.38 -12.39
CA SER A 484 7.47 7.99 -12.94
C SER A 484 7.80 7.38 -14.30
N ARG A 485 8.79 7.97 -14.99
CA ARG A 485 9.30 7.46 -16.27
C ARG A 485 9.69 5.99 -16.15
N LEU A 486 9.25 5.17 -17.10
CA LEU A 486 9.59 3.75 -17.18
C LEU A 486 11.11 3.54 -17.31
N HIS A 487 11.59 2.52 -16.60
CA HIS A 487 12.91 1.95 -16.79
C HIS A 487 12.90 0.96 -17.98
N GLY A 488 14.07 0.43 -18.34
CA GLY A 488 14.17 -0.58 -19.40
C GLY A 488 13.79 -1.97 -18.89
N TYR A 489 13.25 -2.80 -19.79
CA TYR A 489 12.82 -4.18 -19.58
C TYR A 489 13.61 -5.10 -20.53
N TYR A 490 14.11 -6.23 -20.05
CA TYR A 490 14.94 -7.21 -20.76
C TYR A 490 14.28 -8.60 -20.85
N GLY A 491 12.96 -8.66 -20.91
CA GLY A 491 12.18 -9.88 -21.08
C GLY A 491 11.48 -10.35 -19.79
N GLU A 492 11.15 -9.42 -18.90
CA GLU A 492 10.49 -9.72 -17.64
C GLU A 492 8.98 -9.97 -17.82
N ASP A 493 8.46 -10.91 -17.04
CA ASP A 493 7.02 -11.07 -16.83
C ASP A 493 6.59 -10.10 -15.73
N ILE A 494 5.70 -9.15 -16.03
CA ILE A 494 5.25 -8.14 -15.08
C ILE A 494 3.74 -8.20 -14.87
N THR A 495 3.28 -7.85 -13.67
CA THR A 495 1.87 -7.65 -13.37
C THR A 495 1.66 -6.21 -12.96
N ILE A 496 0.70 -5.55 -13.58
CA ILE A 496 0.34 -4.17 -13.28
C ILE A 496 -1.14 -4.06 -12.97
N ARG A 497 -1.50 -3.04 -12.19
CA ARG A 497 -2.87 -2.83 -11.74
C ARG A 497 -3.38 -1.48 -12.20
N LEU A 498 -4.59 -1.47 -12.75
CA LEU A 498 -5.24 -0.26 -13.21
C LEU A 498 -5.51 0.69 -12.04
N PRO A 499 -5.37 2.02 -12.26
CA PRO A 499 -5.51 3.00 -11.19
C PRO A 499 -6.92 3.02 -10.59
N PRO A 500 -7.08 3.62 -9.39
CA PRO A 500 -8.38 3.79 -8.75
C PRO A 500 -9.40 4.44 -9.70
N GLY A 501 -10.60 3.86 -9.78
CA GLY A 501 -11.68 4.34 -10.67
C GLY A 501 -11.59 3.93 -12.14
N VAL A 502 -10.57 3.17 -12.56
CA VAL A 502 -10.42 2.68 -13.95
C VAL A 502 -10.42 1.15 -14.00
N SER A 503 -11.29 0.54 -14.78
CA SER A 503 -11.31 -0.91 -15.05
C SER A 503 -10.99 -1.22 -16.50
N VAL A 504 -10.77 -2.49 -16.81
CA VAL A 504 -10.58 -2.94 -18.20
C VAL A 504 -11.81 -2.70 -19.09
N PHE A 505 -12.99 -2.52 -18.48
CA PHE A 505 -14.22 -2.16 -19.18
C PHE A 505 -14.26 -0.67 -19.60
N ASP A 506 -13.37 0.16 -19.04
CA ASP A 506 -13.35 1.61 -19.28
C ASP A 506 -12.36 2.03 -20.38
N ILE A 507 -11.52 1.09 -20.84
CA ILE A 507 -10.34 1.34 -21.68
C ILE A 507 -10.39 0.49 -22.96
N ASP A 508 -9.95 1.05 -24.08
CA ASP A 508 -9.89 0.38 -25.38
C ASP A 508 -8.47 -0.08 -25.74
N TYR A 509 -7.45 0.42 -25.05
CA TYR A 509 -6.05 0.06 -25.28
C TYR A 509 -5.22 0.02 -24.00
N PHE A 510 -4.10 -0.71 -24.08
CA PHE A 510 -2.96 -0.64 -23.16
C PHE A 510 -1.67 -0.52 -23.99
N GLY A 511 -0.76 0.38 -23.64
CA GLY A 511 0.51 0.50 -24.37
C GLY A 511 1.61 1.29 -23.66
N LEU A 512 2.83 1.19 -24.18
CA LEU A 512 3.95 2.06 -23.80
C LEU A 512 3.99 3.27 -24.72
N TYR A 513 4.09 4.46 -24.12
CA TYR A 513 4.03 5.70 -24.86
C TYR A 513 4.96 6.76 -24.26
N CYS A 514 5.68 7.49 -25.11
CA CYS A 514 6.49 8.64 -24.72
C CYS A 514 5.70 9.93 -24.88
N ILE A 515 5.30 10.55 -23.77
CA ILE A 515 4.45 11.75 -23.77
C ILE A 515 5.21 12.94 -24.37
N ARG A 516 6.45 13.18 -23.92
CA ARG A 516 7.28 14.31 -24.38
C ARG A 516 7.45 14.39 -25.89
N TYR A 517 7.59 13.27 -26.58
CA TYR A 517 7.76 13.23 -28.04
C TYR A 517 6.51 12.76 -28.77
N THR A 518 5.41 12.50 -28.06
CA THR A 518 4.15 12.02 -28.63
C THR A 518 4.31 10.74 -29.47
N GLU A 519 5.19 9.85 -29.03
CA GLU A 519 5.54 8.63 -29.77
C GLU A 519 4.98 7.37 -29.11
N ASN A 520 4.40 6.47 -29.92
CA ASN A 520 3.87 5.19 -29.49
C ASN A 520 4.93 4.11 -29.65
N PHE A 521 5.36 3.50 -28.54
CA PHE A 521 6.41 2.47 -28.57
C PHE A 521 5.84 1.07 -28.83
N GLY A 522 4.56 0.87 -28.52
CA GLY A 522 3.85 -0.39 -28.73
C GLY A 522 2.55 -0.40 -27.93
N HIS A 523 1.48 -0.99 -28.47
CA HIS A 523 0.21 -1.14 -27.75
C HIS A 523 -0.59 -2.36 -28.21
N VAL A 524 -1.50 -2.80 -27.36
CA VAL A 524 -2.55 -3.77 -27.66
C VAL A 524 -3.92 -3.13 -27.44
N ASN A 525 -4.93 -3.65 -28.14
CA ASN A 525 -6.30 -3.18 -28.04
C ASN A 525 -7.18 -4.19 -27.32
N LEU A 526 -8.03 -3.68 -26.43
CA LEU A 526 -9.03 -4.45 -25.71
C LEU A 526 -10.31 -4.46 -26.55
N ARG A 527 -10.67 -5.64 -27.08
CA ARG A 527 -11.96 -5.80 -27.78
C ARG A 527 -13.05 -6.01 -26.74
N GLN A 528 -13.77 -4.93 -26.42
CA GLN A 528 -14.79 -4.92 -25.37
C GLN A 528 -15.83 -6.03 -25.52
N GLU A 529 -16.23 -6.34 -26.75
CA GLU A 529 -17.15 -7.44 -27.09
C GLU A 529 -16.67 -8.86 -26.71
N MET A 530 -15.36 -9.03 -26.48
CA MET A 530 -14.74 -10.31 -26.11
C MET A 530 -14.35 -10.38 -24.63
N LEU A 531 -14.49 -9.29 -23.86
CA LEU A 531 -14.06 -9.23 -22.46
C LEU A 531 -15.10 -9.86 -21.53
N ASN A 532 -14.90 -11.14 -21.19
CA ASN A 532 -15.57 -11.84 -20.10
C ASN A 532 -14.51 -12.23 -19.05
N VAL A 533 -14.08 -11.24 -18.27
CA VAL A 533 -12.92 -11.35 -17.37
C VAL A 533 -13.32 -11.59 -15.92
N PRO A 534 -12.47 -12.22 -15.10
CA PRO A 534 -12.75 -12.45 -13.69
C PRO A 534 -12.94 -11.18 -12.88
N THR A 535 -13.58 -11.32 -11.72
CA THR A 535 -13.43 -10.33 -10.64
C THR A 535 -12.10 -10.51 -9.90
N ASP A 536 -11.71 -9.49 -9.15
CA ASP A 536 -10.60 -9.57 -8.21
C ASP A 536 -11.03 -10.32 -6.94
N ILE A 537 -10.97 -11.65 -7.03
CA ILE A 537 -11.35 -12.57 -5.95
C ILE A 537 -10.53 -12.31 -4.68
N MET A 538 -9.26 -11.92 -4.81
CA MET A 538 -8.38 -11.69 -3.67
C MET A 538 -8.80 -10.45 -2.89
N ALA A 539 -9.07 -9.34 -3.58
CA ALA A 539 -9.64 -8.15 -2.96
C ALA A 539 -10.98 -8.46 -2.29
N LEU A 540 -11.85 -9.23 -2.94
CA LEU A 540 -13.16 -9.58 -2.40
C LEU A 540 -13.08 -10.49 -1.15
N LYS A 541 -12.17 -11.46 -1.10
CA LYS A 541 -11.96 -12.32 0.08
C LYS A 541 -11.44 -11.54 1.28
N SER A 542 -10.58 -10.54 1.04
CA SER A 542 -10.06 -9.67 2.11
C SER A 542 -11.16 -8.86 2.83
N GLU A 543 -12.22 -8.48 2.11
CA GLU A 543 -13.33 -7.73 2.69
C GLU A 543 -14.24 -8.60 3.58
N ILE A 544 -14.23 -9.93 3.41
CA ILE A 544 -15.12 -10.88 4.11
C ILE A 544 -14.48 -11.42 5.40
N LEU A 545 -13.14 -11.49 5.44
CA LEU A 545 -12.42 -12.02 6.59
C LEU A 545 -12.47 -11.04 7.77
N THR A 546 -13.43 -11.26 8.67
CA THR A 546 -13.45 -10.60 9.98
C THR A 546 -12.53 -11.35 10.93
N PHE A 547 -11.63 -10.60 11.57
CA PHE A 547 -10.75 -11.12 12.60
C PHE A 547 -11.24 -10.64 13.97
N ASP A 548 -11.81 -11.57 14.72
CA ASP A 548 -12.40 -11.25 16.02
C ASP A 548 -11.36 -11.32 17.16
N ASN A 549 -10.22 -11.98 16.91
CA ASN A 549 -9.03 -11.92 17.76
C ASN A 549 -8.00 -10.95 17.19
N CYS A 550 -7.44 -10.07 18.04
CA CYS A 550 -6.32 -9.22 17.67
C CYS A 550 -5.44 -8.86 18.88
N GLU A 551 -4.13 -8.89 18.68
CA GLU A 551 -3.12 -8.45 19.65
C GLU A 551 -2.09 -7.50 19.02
N ASP A 552 -1.66 -6.51 19.80
CA ASP A 552 -0.57 -5.61 19.47
C ASP A 552 0.75 -6.24 19.95
N ILE A 553 1.40 -7.00 19.08
CA ILE A 553 2.56 -7.85 19.40
C ILE A 553 3.82 -7.02 19.60
N ILE A 554 4.02 -6.01 18.75
CA ILE A 554 5.04 -4.98 18.95
C ILE A 554 4.29 -3.67 19.08
N PRO A 555 4.21 -3.08 20.29
CA PRO A 555 3.34 -1.94 20.57
C PRO A 555 3.46 -0.81 19.55
N ASP A 556 2.34 -0.41 18.93
CA ASP A 556 2.25 0.63 17.88
C ASP A 556 3.12 0.37 16.63
N HIS A 557 3.55 -0.87 16.38
CA HIS A 557 4.40 -1.22 15.24
C HIS A 557 3.99 -2.50 14.52
N LEU A 558 3.49 -3.53 15.22
CA LEU A 558 3.05 -4.78 14.59
C LEU A 558 1.87 -5.37 15.34
N GLN A 559 0.73 -5.44 14.64
CA GLN A 559 -0.50 -6.04 15.10
C GLN A 559 -0.78 -7.33 14.36
N VAL A 560 -1.30 -8.30 15.09
CA VAL A 560 -1.64 -9.62 14.56
C VAL A 560 -3.08 -9.90 14.90
N SER A 561 -3.91 -10.01 13.87
CA SER A 561 -5.26 -10.54 13.97
C SER A 561 -5.29 -11.98 13.46
N TRP A 562 -6.11 -12.84 14.06
CA TRP A 562 -6.23 -14.22 13.59
C TRP A 562 -7.62 -14.81 13.76
N LYS A 563 -7.87 -15.88 13.00
CA LYS A 563 -9.08 -16.71 13.08
C LYS A 563 -8.72 -18.14 12.69
N ILE A 564 -9.13 -19.11 13.50
CA ILE A 564 -9.09 -20.53 13.13
C ILE A 564 -10.40 -20.88 12.43
N ASP A 565 -10.32 -21.54 11.29
CA ASP A 565 -11.47 -22.20 10.67
C ASP A 565 -11.07 -23.56 10.07
N GLY A 566 -11.79 -24.60 10.48
CA GLY A 566 -11.47 -25.98 10.11
C GLY A 566 -10.06 -26.40 10.52
N GLN A 567 -9.25 -26.81 9.53
CA GLN A 567 -7.85 -27.19 9.70
C GLN A 567 -6.87 -26.06 9.38
N ASN A 568 -7.36 -24.86 9.05
CA ASN A 568 -6.54 -23.72 8.69
C ASN A 568 -6.62 -22.62 9.74
N ILE A 569 -5.58 -21.81 9.80
CA ILE A 569 -5.56 -20.55 10.52
C ILE A 569 -5.27 -19.42 9.54
N PHE A 570 -6.02 -18.33 9.71
CA PHE A 570 -5.90 -17.11 8.93
C PHE A 570 -5.27 -16.05 9.80
N PHE A 571 -4.29 -15.34 9.26
CA PHE A 571 -3.62 -14.23 9.90
C PHE A 571 -3.81 -12.96 9.09
N ARG A 572 -3.96 -11.83 9.79
CA ARG A 572 -3.75 -10.48 9.26
C ARG A 572 -2.64 -9.81 10.05
N LEU A 573 -1.57 -9.44 9.37
CA LEU A 573 -0.49 -8.64 9.95
C LEU A 573 -0.64 -7.20 9.46
N ASN A 574 -0.68 -6.27 10.40
CA ASN A 574 -0.59 -4.84 10.14
C ASN A 574 0.70 -4.34 10.77
N GLY A 575 1.69 -4.02 9.96
CA GLY A 575 3.01 -3.64 10.44
C GLY A 575 3.51 -2.33 9.86
N ARG A 576 4.01 -1.42 10.71
CA ARG A 576 4.70 -0.20 10.29
C ARG A 576 6.10 -0.55 9.82
N ALA A 577 6.28 -0.50 8.51
CA ALA A 577 7.52 -0.86 7.84
C ALA A 577 7.75 0.07 6.65
N ASP A 578 8.92 0.70 6.61
CA ASP A 578 9.40 1.38 5.41
C ASP A 578 9.64 0.33 4.31
N PRO A 579 9.71 0.72 3.02
CA PRO A 579 9.77 -0.29 1.97
C PRO A 579 11.13 -1.00 1.86
N GLU A 580 12.16 -0.58 2.61
CA GLU A 580 13.39 -1.34 2.89
C GLU A 580 13.30 -2.24 4.13
N GLN A 581 12.11 -2.39 4.72
CA GLN A 581 11.89 -3.22 5.91
C GLN A 581 10.94 -4.39 5.64
N TYR A 582 11.19 -5.48 6.35
CA TYR A 582 10.29 -6.62 6.44
C TYR A 582 9.58 -6.60 7.80
N ILE A 583 8.41 -7.22 7.84
CA ILE A 583 7.72 -7.63 9.06
C ILE A 583 7.71 -9.16 9.13
N SER A 584 7.82 -9.72 10.32
CA SER A 584 7.70 -11.17 10.51
C SER A 584 6.92 -11.53 11.77
N PHE A 585 6.20 -12.65 11.70
CA PHE A 585 5.45 -13.21 12.81
C PHE A 585 5.36 -14.73 12.68
N GLY A 586 5.49 -15.45 13.80
CA GLY A 586 5.24 -16.88 13.83
C GLY A 586 5.51 -17.53 15.18
N ILE A 587 5.74 -18.84 15.15
CA ILE A 587 5.82 -19.71 16.31
C ILE A 587 7.26 -19.80 16.80
N SER A 588 7.44 -19.63 18.11
CA SER A 588 8.73 -19.72 18.76
C SER A 588 9.37 -21.10 18.59
N GLY A 589 10.70 -21.12 18.50
CA GLY A 589 11.49 -22.35 18.48
C GLY A 589 11.38 -23.19 19.77
N LYS A 590 10.91 -22.57 20.87
CA LYS A 590 10.62 -23.26 22.13
C LYS A 590 9.21 -22.97 22.60
N ARG A 591 8.54 -23.99 23.16
CA ARG A 591 7.14 -23.88 23.60
C ARG A 591 6.95 -22.99 24.82
N ASP A 592 7.96 -22.89 25.68
CA ASP A 592 7.91 -22.24 26.99
C ASP A 592 8.46 -20.80 27.00
N ARG A 593 9.08 -20.33 25.90
CA ARG A 593 9.64 -18.99 25.81
C ARG A 593 9.86 -18.54 24.37
N THR A 594 9.78 -17.24 24.13
CA THR A 594 10.11 -16.62 22.84
C THR A 594 11.59 -16.85 22.50
N THR A 595 11.85 -17.62 21.43
CA THR A 595 13.19 -17.99 20.96
C THR A 595 13.20 -18.00 19.43
N MET A 596 14.11 -17.23 18.84
CA MET A 596 14.30 -17.14 17.39
C MET A 596 14.82 -18.45 16.79
N GLU A 597 15.80 -19.09 17.43
CA GLU A 597 16.40 -20.33 16.93
C GLU A 597 15.36 -21.45 16.85
N HIS A 598 15.25 -22.08 15.68
CA HIS A 598 14.27 -23.07 15.26
C HIS A 598 12.83 -22.56 15.22
N ALA A 599 12.60 -21.25 15.15
CA ALA A 599 11.25 -20.70 14.95
C ALA A 599 10.77 -20.90 13.50
N ASP A 600 9.45 -20.95 13.35
CA ASP A 600 8.72 -21.02 12.07
C ASP A 600 7.98 -19.69 11.94
N VAL A 601 8.29 -18.90 10.92
CA VAL A 601 7.76 -17.53 10.77
C VAL A 601 7.35 -17.21 9.34
N ALA A 602 6.22 -16.52 9.21
CA ALA A 602 5.89 -15.80 8.00
C ALA A 602 6.69 -14.50 7.93
N VAL A 603 7.33 -14.24 6.79
CA VAL A 603 8.05 -13.00 6.52
C VAL A 603 7.39 -12.28 5.34
N ALA A 604 7.01 -11.03 5.56
CA ALA A 604 6.41 -10.16 4.55
C ALA A 604 7.24 -8.89 4.37
N TYR A 605 7.52 -8.51 3.13
CA TYR A 605 8.20 -7.26 2.79
C TYR A 605 7.67 -6.68 1.49
N TYR A 606 7.75 -5.37 1.35
CA TYR A 606 7.42 -4.70 0.10
C TYR A 606 8.64 -4.71 -0.83
N ASP A 607 8.60 -5.49 -1.90
CA ASP A 607 9.70 -5.51 -2.87
C ASP A 607 9.56 -4.36 -3.86
N LYS A 608 10.33 -3.29 -3.67
CA LYS A 608 10.34 -2.12 -4.58
C LYS A 608 10.64 -2.46 -6.04
N LYS A 609 11.30 -3.59 -6.34
CA LYS A 609 11.65 -3.99 -7.71
C LYS A 609 10.42 -4.51 -8.47
N ILE A 610 9.51 -5.21 -7.78
CA ILE A 610 8.30 -5.82 -8.36
C ILE A 610 6.99 -5.21 -7.81
N SER A 611 7.10 -4.19 -6.94
CA SER A 611 6.08 -3.62 -6.03
C SER A 611 4.87 -4.46 -5.74
N LEU A 612 5.18 -5.66 -5.29
CA LEU A 612 4.28 -6.52 -4.59
C LEU A 612 4.81 -6.69 -3.17
N ILE A 613 3.89 -6.92 -2.25
CA ILE A 613 4.27 -7.52 -0.98
C ILE A 613 4.62 -8.97 -1.28
N VAL A 614 5.86 -9.35 -0.99
CA VAL A 614 6.32 -10.72 -1.03
C VAL A 614 6.06 -11.33 0.34
N LEU A 615 5.39 -12.48 0.37
CA LEU A 615 5.16 -13.28 1.56
C LEU A 615 5.85 -14.64 1.36
N LYS A 616 6.68 -15.04 2.33
CA LYS A 616 7.40 -16.31 2.31
C LYS A 616 7.44 -16.95 3.68
N ASP A 617 7.44 -18.28 3.68
CA ASP A 617 7.62 -19.12 4.85
C ASP A 617 9.10 -19.31 5.18
N TYR A 618 9.47 -19.18 6.45
CA TYR A 618 10.85 -19.20 6.92
C TYR A 618 11.01 -20.07 8.17
N PHE A 619 11.95 -21.02 8.07
CA PHE A 619 12.55 -21.69 9.20
C PHE A 619 13.85 -21.02 9.65
N LEU A 620 13.86 -20.59 10.91
CA LEU A 620 14.95 -19.85 11.53
C LEU A 620 15.93 -20.79 12.23
N GLU A 621 16.66 -21.62 11.50
CA GLU A 621 17.56 -22.65 12.08
C GLU A 621 18.53 -22.08 13.13
N SER A 622 19.16 -20.95 12.83
CA SER A 622 20.08 -20.26 13.73
C SER A 622 19.98 -18.74 13.58
N ARG A 623 20.82 -17.99 14.30
CA ARG A 623 20.90 -16.53 14.18
C ARG A 623 21.79 -16.06 13.02
N ALA A 624 22.39 -16.99 12.28
CA ALA A 624 23.17 -16.67 11.08
C ALA A 624 22.22 -16.32 9.93
N GLN A 625 22.66 -15.44 9.03
CA GLN A 625 21.93 -15.13 7.80
C GLN A 625 21.90 -16.35 6.87
N CYS A 626 20.95 -16.39 5.95
CA CYS A 626 20.81 -17.52 5.04
C CYS A 626 22.07 -17.74 4.19
N SER A 627 22.60 -18.96 4.24
CA SER A 627 23.76 -19.39 3.46
C SER A 627 23.55 -20.82 2.94
N THR A 628 24.49 -21.33 2.14
CA THR A 628 24.50 -22.75 1.72
C THR A 628 24.57 -23.71 2.90
N ASN A 629 25.04 -23.26 4.06
CA ASN A 629 25.22 -24.07 5.27
C ASN A 629 24.10 -23.83 6.32
N GLY A 630 22.97 -23.26 5.91
CA GLY A 630 21.84 -22.96 6.80
C GLY A 630 21.80 -21.51 7.31
N GLY A 631 20.92 -21.24 8.27
CA GLY A 631 20.65 -19.91 8.83
C GLY A 631 19.18 -19.51 8.84
N VAL A 632 18.90 -18.21 8.68
CA VAL A 632 17.55 -17.64 8.54
C VAL A 632 17.11 -17.70 7.08
N CYS A 633 16.56 -18.84 6.67
CA CYS A 633 16.25 -19.12 5.26
C CYS A 633 14.76 -19.34 5.01
N PRO A 634 14.27 -19.10 3.78
CA PRO A 634 12.97 -19.62 3.35
C PRO A 634 12.96 -21.16 3.41
N ASP A 635 11.81 -21.77 3.69
CA ASP A 635 11.74 -23.23 3.89
C ASP A 635 12.16 -24.06 2.68
N GLU A 636 11.86 -23.56 1.48
CA GLU A 636 12.27 -24.17 0.21
C GLU A 636 13.78 -24.35 0.09
N HIS A 637 14.58 -23.53 0.79
CA HIS A 637 16.04 -23.63 0.81
C HIS A 637 16.54 -24.90 1.51
N ASN A 638 15.83 -25.34 2.56
CA ASN A 638 16.20 -26.50 3.38
C ASN A 638 15.38 -27.76 3.04
N GLY A 639 14.79 -27.81 1.84
CA GLY A 639 13.97 -28.94 1.38
C GLY A 639 12.55 -28.99 1.93
N GLY A 640 12.10 -27.94 2.62
CA GLY A 640 10.71 -27.72 2.99
C GLY A 640 9.89 -27.05 1.88
N ARG A 641 8.69 -26.61 2.19
CA ARG A 641 7.72 -25.98 1.28
C ARG A 641 7.26 -24.66 1.86
N ASN A 642 6.87 -23.75 0.98
CA ASN A 642 6.13 -22.56 1.39
C ASN A 642 4.66 -22.96 1.63
N ASP A 643 4.26 -23.06 2.90
CA ASP A 643 2.92 -23.50 3.29
C ASP A 643 1.95 -22.32 3.52
N LEU A 644 2.41 -21.10 3.21
CA LEU A 644 1.60 -19.89 3.29
C LEU A 644 0.84 -19.64 1.98
N THR A 645 -0.46 -19.36 2.09
CA THR A 645 -1.27 -18.86 0.98
C THR A 645 -1.58 -17.39 1.20
N LEU A 646 -1.04 -16.52 0.36
CA LEU A 646 -1.37 -15.09 0.36
C LEU A 646 -2.83 -14.88 -0.10
N ILE A 647 -3.62 -14.20 0.72
CA ILE A 647 -5.04 -13.90 0.44
C ILE A 647 -5.18 -12.46 -0.05
N SER A 648 -4.56 -11.51 0.65
CA SER A 648 -4.51 -10.12 0.20
C SER A 648 -3.29 -9.42 0.78
N SER A 649 -2.88 -8.35 0.12
CA SER A 649 -1.84 -7.47 0.64
C SER A 649 -2.06 -6.05 0.17
N GLU A 650 -1.73 -5.09 1.03
CA GLU A 650 -1.73 -3.68 0.70
C GLU A 650 -0.52 -3.02 1.38
N TYR A 651 0.19 -2.18 0.63
CA TYR A 651 1.15 -1.25 1.19
C TYR A 651 0.60 0.17 1.10
N ARG A 652 0.29 0.80 2.23
CA ARG A 652 -0.23 2.17 2.27
C ARG A 652 0.30 2.93 3.48
N ASN A 653 0.74 4.17 3.25
CA ASN A 653 1.17 5.10 4.30
C ASN A 653 2.26 4.54 5.25
N GLY A 654 3.18 3.72 4.76
CA GLY A 654 4.22 3.10 5.60
C GLY A 654 3.75 1.90 6.42
N ILE A 655 2.57 1.35 6.10
CA ILE A 655 2.01 0.15 6.72
C ILE A 655 1.95 -0.94 5.65
N ILE A 656 2.56 -2.09 5.97
CA ILE A 656 2.34 -3.36 5.28
C ILE A 656 1.14 -4.03 5.96
N GLU A 657 0.05 -4.18 5.22
CA GLU A 657 -1.07 -5.05 5.56
C GLU A 657 -0.97 -6.32 4.72
N VAL A 658 -0.93 -7.48 5.37
CA VAL A 658 -0.94 -8.78 4.69
C VAL A 658 -1.91 -9.73 5.36
N VAL A 659 -2.77 -10.36 4.56
CA VAL A 659 -3.70 -11.40 4.98
C VAL A 659 -3.27 -12.70 4.32
N TYR A 660 -3.07 -13.75 5.10
CA TYR A 660 -2.66 -15.06 4.60
C TYR A 660 -3.26 -16.20 5.43
N SER A 661 -3.25 -17.40 4.87
CA SER A 661 -3.65 -18.63 5.57
C SER A 661 -2.53 -19.66 5.56
N ARG A 662 -2.50 -20.51 6.57
CA ARG A 662 -1.71 -21.75 6.61
C ARG A 662 -2.47 -22.87 7.33
N PRO A 663 -2.18 -24.15 7.06
CA PRO A 663 -2.69 -25.26 7.86
C PRO A 663 -2.23 -25.16 9.33
N LEU A 664 -3.06 -25.62 10.27
CA LEU A 664 -2.71 -25.72 11.70
C LEU A 664 -1.58 -26.72 11.95
N ALA A 665 -1.49 -27.74 11.11
CA ALA A 665 -0.41 -28.71 11.09
C ALA A 665 -0.09 -29.00 9.63
N THR A 666 1.18 -28.89 9.29
CA THR A 666 1.70 -29.23 7.96
C THR A 666 2.45 -30.55 8.05
N ASN A 667 2.73 -31.16 6.89
CA ASN A 667 3.55 -32.37 6.82
C ASN A 667 5.02 -32.03 6.51
N ASP A 668 5.43 -30.80 6.81
CA ASP A 668 6.78 -30.30 6.65
C ASP A 668 7.59 -30.49 7.96
N LEU A 669 8.86 -30.87 7.82
CA LEU A 669 9.77 -31.06 8.96
C LEU A 669 10.28 -29.72 9.52
N ASN A 670 10.22 -28.66 8.74
CA ASN A 670 10.67 -27.31 9.11
C ASN A 670 9.57 -26.49 9.80
N ASP A 671 8.33 -26.96 9.74
CA ASP A 671 7.18 -26.29 10.31
C ASP A 671 6.89 -26.67 11.75
N ARG A 672 6.23 -25.74 12.44
CA ARG A 672 5.66 -25.98 13.76
C ARG A 672 4.15 -25.96 13.70
N ASN A 673 3.57 -27.03 14.24
CA ASN A 673 2.12 -27.09 14.46
C ASN A 673 1.66 -25.92 15.35
N ILE A 674 0.59 -25.27 14.92
CA ILE A 674 -0.16 -24.28 15.68
C ILE A 674 -1.29 -25.02 16.40
N PRO A 675 -1.18 -25.25 17.72
CA PRO A 675 -2.22 -25.96 18.43
C PRO A 675 -3.49 -25.08 18.49
N ALA A 676 -4.63 -25.69 18.21
CA ALA A 676 -5.94 -25.02 18.32
C ALA A 676 -6.35 -24.76 19.79
N TYR A 677 -5.52 -25.14 20.76
CA TYR A 677 -5.78 -24.94 22.19
C TYR A 677 -4.47 -24.83 22.96
N GLY A 678 -4.50 -24.01 24.01
CA GLY A 678 -3.37 -23.81 24.91
C GLY A 678 -2.42 -22.69 24.45
N ASP A 679 -1.54 -22.31 25.35
CA ASP A 679 -0.63 -21.18 25.16
C ASP A 679 0.54 -21.59 24.27
N THR A 680 0.77 -20.78 23.24
CA THR A 680 1.87 -20.97 22.29
C THR A 680 2.78 -19.76 22.34
N ALA A 681 4.06 -19.99 22.63
CA ALA A 681 5.05 -18.92 22.57
C ALA A 681 5.27 -18.47 21.12
N ILE A 682 5.27 -17.16 20.89
CA ILE A 682 5.44 -16.57 19.55
C ILE A 682 6.76 -15.80 19.43
N VAL A 683 7.14 -15.50 18.19
CA VAL A 683 8.22 -14.57 17.84
C VAL A 683 7.71 -13.57 16.79
N ALA A 684 8.17 -12.32 16.87
CA ALA A 684 7.90 -11.33 15.84
C ALA A 684 9.03 -10.30 15.74
N ALA A 685 9.25 -9.75 14.55
CA ALA A 685 10.26 -8.73 14.33
C ALA A 685 9.93 -7.80 13.15
N ILE A 686 10.54 -6.61 13.16
CA ILE A 686 10.64 -5.72 12.01
C ILE A 686 12.12 -5.39 11.81
N GLY A 687 12.61 -5.60 10.60
CA GLY A 687 14.03 -5.40 10.30
C GLY A 687 14.26 -4.96 8.87
N PRO A 688 15.49 -4.57 8.52
CA PRO A 688 15.82 -4.22 7.15
C PRO A 688 15.89 -5.47 6.27
N TRP A 689 15.69 -5.31 4.96
CA TRP A 689 15.95 -6.34 3.96
C TRP A 689 16.66 -5.71 2.75
N SER A 690 17.45 -6.51 2.02
CA SER A 690 18.16 -6.06 0.81
C SER A 690 18.39 -7.23 -0.13
N ASP A 691 18.18 -7.04 -1.44
CA ASP A 691 18.48 -8.02 -2.49
C ASP A 691 18.04 -9.45 -2.18
N SER A 692 16.76 -9.62 -1.83
CA SER A 692 16.13 -10.91 -1.50
C SER A 692 16.67 -11.58 -0.22
N ILE A 693 17.42 -10.83 0.59
CA ILE A 693 17.96 -11.26 1.87
C ILE A 693 17.30 -10.47 2.99
N ILE A 694 16.81 -11.19 3.98
CA ILE A 694 16.34 -10.64 5.26
C ILE A 694 17.55 -10.35 6.15
N LEU A 695 17.71 -9.10 6.58
CA LEU A 695 18.81 -8.67 7.43
C LEU A 695 18.41 -8.69 8.90
N LYS A 696 19.40 -8.58 9.80
CA LYS A 696 19.16 -8.60 11.23
C LYS A 696 18.29 -7.41 11.69
N HIS A 697 17.16 -7.71 12.31
CA HIS A 697 16.36 -6.74 13.05
C HIS A 697 17.13 -6.17 14.26
N THR A 698 17.05 -4.86 14.49
CA THR A 698 17.80 -4.18 15.58
C THR A 698 16.90 -3.51 16.62
N LYS A 699 15.73 -3.03 16.20
CA LYS A 699 14.88 -2.17 17.02
C LYS A 699 13.60 -2.86 17.50
N TYR A 700 12.81 -3.38 16.57
CA TYR A 700 11.48 -3.90 16.82
C TYR A 700 11.49 -5.43 16.80
N VAL A 701 11.48 -6.03 17.99
CA VAL A 701 11.48 -7.49 18.17
C VAL A 701 10.80 -7.83 19.49
N THR A 702 10.12 -8.97 19.54
CA THR A 702 9.60 -9.55 20.78
C THR A 702 10.75 -9.91 21.72
N ARG A 703 10.96 -9.09 22.77
CA ARG A 703 12.01 -9.31 23.78
C ARG A 703 11.54 -10.15 24.95
N ASP A 704 10.31 -9.93 25.37
CA ASP A 704 9.66 -10.71 26.42
C ASP A 704 8.97 -11.92 25.81
N THR A 705 8.75 -12.95 26.64
CA THR A 705 7.96 -14.10 26.21
C THR A 705 6.49 -13.69 26.06
N ILE A 706 5.99 -13.80 24.85
CA ILE A 706 4.58 -13.59 24.53
C ILE A 706 3.94 -14.94 24.23
N PHE A 707 2.82 -15.23 24.90
CA PHE A 707 2.02 -16.43 24.67
C PHE A 707 0.69 -16.04 24.04
N ILE A 708 0.34 -16.73 22.96
CA ILE A 708 -0.97 -16.62 22.33
C ILE A 708 -1.67 -17.97 22.43
N ASN A 709 -2.92 -17.95 22.89
CA ASN A 709 -3.84 -19.07 22.74
C ASN A 709 -4.69 -18.84 21.49
N PHE A 710 -4.33 -19.48 20.38
CA PHE A 710 -4.96 -19.22 19.08
C PHE A 710 -6.42 -19.64 19.02
N GLY A 711 -6.84 -20.63 19.81
CA GLY A 711 -8.24 -21.09 19.89
C GLY A 711 -9.07 -20.42 20.99
N ARG A 712 -8.58 -19.34 21.58
CA ARG A 712 -9.32 -18.62 22.62
C ARG A 712 -10.61 -17.97 22.09
N PRO A 713 -11.60 -17.70 22.97
CA PRO A 713 -12.75 -16.89 22.62
C PRO A 713 -12.34 -15.51 22.08
N PRO A 714 -13.07 -14.97 21.09
CA PRO A 714 -12.75 -13.70 20.45
C PRO A 714 -12.49 -12.52 21.41
N ILE A 715 -11.28 -11.96 21.33
CA ILE A 715 -10.88 -10.75 22.04
C ILE A 715 -10.04 -9.88 21.10
N ASN A 716 -10.49 -8.64 20.86
CA ASN A 716 -9.77 -7.64 20.07
C ASN A 716 -9.16 -6.58 21.00
N GLN A 717 -7.83 -6.57 21.10
CA GLN A 717 -7.05 -5.62 21.91
C GLN A 717 -6.30 -4.57 21.07
N CYS A 718 -6.43 -4.62 19.74
CA CYS A 718 -5.69 -3.74 18.85
C CYS A 718 -6.35 -2.36 18.78
N LEU A 719 -5.53 -1.32 18.93
CA LEU A 719 -5.89 0.05 18.61
C LEU A 719 -5.34 0.39 17.21
N PRO A 720 -5.93 1.31 16.43
CA PRO A 720 -5.36 1.69 15.15
C PRO A 720 -3.90 2.14 15.30
N LEU A 721 -3.01 1.63 14.44
CA LEU A 721 -1.60 2.05 14.38
C LEU A 721 -1.52 3.56 14.13
N SER A 722 -0.63 4.25 14.84
CA SER A 722 -0.54 5.70 14.73
C SER A 722 0.04 6.13 13.37
N ASN A 723 -0.56 7.15 12.73
CA ASN A 723 -0.09 7.74 11.45
C ASN A 723 1.23 8.54 11.61
N ARG A 724 2.01 8.30 12.67
CA ARG A 724 3.32 8.91 12.82
C ARG A 724 4.24 8.26 11.78
N LYS A 725 4.83 9.07 10.90
CA LYS A 725 6.16 8.70 10.41
C LYS A 725 7.00 8.54 11.66
N ASP A 726 7.59 7.36 11.86
CA ASP A 726 8.73 7.32 12.78
C ASP A 726 9.65 8.46 12.31
N PRO A 727 10.03 9.39 13.20
CA PRO A 727 10.88 10.48 12.81
C PRO A 727 12.07 9.85 12.10
N ALA A 728 12.22 10.15 10.81
CA ALA A 728 13.36 9.72 10.02
C ALA A 728 14.58 9.94 10.90
N VAL A 729 15.20 8.84 11.35
CA VAL A 729 16.32 8.75 12.30
C VAL A 729 16.97 10.12 12.52
N ALA A 730 16.49 10.82 13.53
CA ALA A 730 16.90 12.20 13.83
C ALA A 730 18.15 12.15 14.72
N GLY A 731 19.23 11.61 14.17
CA GLY A 731 20.55 11.59 14.80
C GLY A 731 21.61 12.02 13.81
N GLN A 732 22.51 12.91 14.20
CA GLN A 732 23.72 13.13 13.41
C GLN A 732 24.54 11.83 13.38
N PRO A 733 25.14 11.46 12.23
CA PRO A 733 25.98 10.27 12.15
C PRO A 733 27.15 10.37 13.12
N PHE A 734 27.56 9.24 13.69
CA PHE A 734 28.83 9.18 14.40
C PHE A 734 29.95 9.59 13.44
N ALA A 735 30.82 10.49 13.89
CA ALA A 735 31.89 11.02 13.07
C ALA A 735 32.77 9.87 12.55
N ALA A 736 32.80 9.70 11.23
CA ALA A 736 33.57 8.65 10.57
C ALA A 736 35.04 8.70 11.01
N ARG A 737 35.52 7.57 11.53
CA ARG A 737 36.86 7.47 12.12
C ARG A 737 37.91 7.24 11.03
N LYS A 738 39.13 7.71 11.26
CA LYS A 738 40.27 7.52 10.36
C LYS A 738 41.47 7.09 11.16
N ILE A 739 42.16 6.04 10.71
CA ILE A 739 43.42 5.60 11.30
C ILE A 739 44.55 5.89 10.32
N LYS A 740 45.52 6.67 10.77
CA LYS A 740 46.71 7.09 10.01
C LYS A 740 47.96 6.81 10.83
N ASN A 741 49.12 6.72 10.17
CA ASN A 741 50.44 6.65 10.79
C ASN A 741 50.62 5.46 11.76
N VAL A 742 50.02 4.31 11.46
CA VAL A 742 50.23 3.06 12.19
C VAL A 742 50.59 1.95 11.21
N ASN A 743 51.40 0.99 11.66
CA ASN A 743 51.76 -0.19 10.87
C ASN A 743 51.07 -1.47 11.36
N LYS A 744 50.26 -1.39 12.43
CA LYS A 744 49.55 -2.53 13.02
C LYS A 744 48.07 -2.21 13.20
N PHE A 745 47.22 -3.11 12.68
CA PHE A 745 45.77 -3.05 12.78
C PHE A 745 45.25 -4.30 13.49
N THR A 746 44.44 -4.13 14.53
CA THR A 746 43.74 -5.22 15.23
C THR A 746 42.27 -5.17 14.86
N ALA A 747 41.77 -6.21 14.21
CA ALA A 747 40.40 -6.36 13.74
C ALA A 747 39.59 -7.28 14.66
N GLN A 748 38.49 -6.74 15.19
CA GLN A 748 37.56 -7.39 16.12
C GLN A 748 36.13 -7.21 15.66
N ILE A 749 35.20 -8.01 16.17
CA ILE A 749 33.77 -7.89 15.86
C ILE A 749 33.09 -6.97 16.87
N GLY A 750 32.01 -6.30 16.48
CA GLY A 750 31.19 -5.50 17.40
C GLY A 750 29.92 -4.97 16.76
N PRO A 751 29.06 -4.27 17.51
CA PRO A 751 27.81 -3.72 17.02
C PRO A 751 28.03 -2.62 15.98
N THR A 752 27.01 -2.35 15.17
CA THR A 752 27.04 -1.40 14.06
C THR A 752 26.89 0.06 14.48
N GLY A 753 26.66 0.38 15.76
CA GLY A 753 26.44 1.76 16.19
C GLY A 753 25.03 2.29 15.95
N GLY A 754 24.02 1.39 15.96
CA GLY A 754 22.62 1.76 15.74
C GLY A 754 22.41 2.46 14.40
N SER A 755 21.46 3.39 14.37
CA SER A 755 21.12 4.13 13.16
C SER A 755 22.06 5.30 12.86
N LYS A 756 22.97 5.64 13.79
CA LYS A 756 24.01 6.68 13.63
C LYS A 756 25.35 6.12 13.13
N GLY A 757 25.55 4.80 13.15
CA GLY A 757 26.83 4.13 12.86
C GLY A 757 26.97 3.65 11.41
N TYR A 758 27.17 2.35 11.22
CA TYR A 758 27.56 1.71 9.95
C TYR A 758 26.79 2.25 8.75
N VAL A 759 25.46 2.15 8.76
CA VAL A 759 24.60 2.55 7.63
C VAL A 759 24.78 4.01 7.24
N LYS A 760 24.87 4.92 8.20
CA LYS A 760 25.06 6.36 7.89
C LYS A 760 26.49 6.69 7.48
N ILE A 761 27.48 5.93 7.96
CA ILE A 761 28.89 6.13 7.60
C ILE A 761 29.16 5.60 6.19
N THR A 762 28.59 4.45 5.84
CA THR A 762 28.88 3.74 4.59
C THR A 762 27.88 4.02 3.48
N GLY A 763 26.64 4.37 3.84
CA GLY A 763 25.49 4.37 2.92
C GLY A 763 25.03 2.96 2.52
N GLN A 764 25.52 1.93 3.20
CA GLN A 764 25.25 0.52 2.91
C GLN A 764 24.59 -0.14 4.13
N GLU A 765 23.58 -0.97 3.89
CA GLU A 765 22.90 -1.70 4.96
C GLU A 765 23.80 -2.80 5.53
N GLY A 766 24.01 -2.75 6.85
CA GLY A 766 24.91 -3.66 7.56
C GLY A 766 24.16 -4.80 8.25
N TRP A 767 24.88 -5.87 8.56
CA TRP A 767 24.34 -7.10 9.18
C TRP A 767 24.16 -7.08 10.70
N GLY A 768 24.09 -5.89 11.30
CA GLY A 768 23.96 -5.72 12.75
C GLY A 768 25.17 -6.21 13.58
N ILE A 769 26.29 -6.52 12.92
CA ILE A 769 27.66 -6.52 13.43
C ILE A 769 28.59 -5.91 12.36
N ALA A 770 29.73 -5.38 12.78
CA ALA A 770 30.73 -4.77 11.89
C ALA A 770 32.15 -4.99 12.43
N TRP A 771 33.14 -4.72 11.58
CA TRP A 771 34.55 -4.70 11.95
C TRP A 771 34.88 -3.48 12.81
N TRP A 772 35.49 -3.75 13.96
CA TRP A 772 36.10 -2.77 14.86
C TRP A 772 37.61 -2.86 14.73
N ILE A 773 38.24 -1.79 14.24
CA ILE A 773 39.69 -1.76 14.02
C ILE A 773 40.33 -0.84 15.06
N ASN A 774 41.29 -1.36 15.83
CA ASN A 774 41.93 -0.66 16.95
C ASN A 774 40.89 -0.04 17.92
N GLY A 775 39.78 -0.75 18.13
CA GLY A 775 38.67 -0.31 18.98
C GLY A 775 37.84 0.86 18.42
N GLN A 776 37.90 1.14 17.11
CA GLN A 776 37.05 2.12 16.43
C GLN A 776 36.07 1.38 15.51
N LEU A 777 34.82 1.85 15.44
CA LEU A 777 33.80 1.31 14.53
C LEU A 777 34.16 1.69 13.09
N ILE A 778 34.41 0.68 12.25
CA ILE A 778 34.69 0.77 10.81
C ILE A 778 35.49 2.02 10.33
N PRO A 779 36.69 2.29 10.88
CA PRO A 779 37.49 3.44 10.48
C PRO A 779 38.03 3.33 9.04
N GLU A 780 38.11 4.45 8.32
CA GLU A 780 38.89 4.54 7.08
C GLU A 780 40.38 4.37 7.42
N LEU A 781 41.00 3.32 6.88
CA LEU A 781 42.42 3.02 7.11
C LEU A 781 43.29 3.71 6.06
N HIS A 782 44.40 4.32 6.45
CA HIS A 782 45.35 4.94 5.52
C HIS A 782 46.65 4.14 5.52
N VAL A 783 47.02 3.62 4.35
CA VAL A 783 48.24 2.86 4.12
C VAL A 783 49.03 3.47 2.96
N VAL A 784 50.34 3.23 2.92
CA VAL A 784 51.27 3.77 1.93
C VAL A 784 51.84 2.62 1.12
N ARG A 785 51.94 2.80 -0.20
CA ARG A 785 52.57 1.81 -1.08
C ARG A 785 54.02 1.54 -0.67
N GLY A 786 54.47 0.30 -0.82
CA GLY A 786 55.80 -0.17 -0.45
C GLY A 786 56.05 -0.34 1.06
N HIS A 787 55.10 0.04 1.93
CA HIS A 787 55.21 -0.14 3.37
C HIS A 787 54.53 -1.43 3.84
N ASN A 788 55.15 -2.12 4.80
CA ASN A 788 54.60 -3.37 5.33
C ASN A 788 53.68 -3.11 6.54
N TYR A 789 52.49 -3.69 6.50
CA TYR A 789 51.46 -3.58 7.54
C TYR A 789 51.12 -4.95 8.12
N THR A 790 50.88 -5.00 9.43
CA THR A 790 50.47 -6.19 10.16
C THR A 790 48.99 -6.10 10.54
N PHE A 791 48.21 -7.11 10.15
CA PHE A 791 46.80 -7.26 10.54
C PHE A 791 46.66 -8.41 11.51
N VAL A 792 46.15 -8.12 12.71
CA VAL A 792 45.81 -9.09 13.75
C VAL A 792 44.29 -9.30 13.71
N VAL A 793 43.84 -10.52 13.46
CA VAL A 793 42.43 -10.84 13.19
C VAL A 793 41.86 -11.68 14.33
N GLU A 794 40.77 -11.18 14.92
CA GLU A 794 40.04 -11.82 16.02
C GLU A 794 38.57 -12.08 15.64
N GLY A 795 38.36 -12.63 14.44
CA GLY A 795 37.04 -12.88 13.84
C GLY A 795 36.46 -14.27 14.03
N GLY A 796 37.14 -15.16 14.77
CA GLY A 796 36.74 -16.55 15.01
C GLY A 796 37.43 -17.59 14.13
N LEU A 797 37.67 -18.77 14.70
CA LEU A 797 38.51 -19.82 14.11
C LEU A 797 37.69 -21.01 13.56
N GLU A 798 36.53 -21.30 14.17
CA GLU A 798 35.72 -22.47 13.87
C GLU A 798 34.75 -22.20 12.72
N SER A 799 35.04 -22.71 11.53
CA SER A 799 34.20 -22.52 10.33
C SER A 799 32.81 -23.15 10.44
N THR A 800 32.63 -24.13 11.33
CA THR A 800 31.34 -24.77 11.63
C THR A 800 30.43 -23.88 12.49
N ASN A 801 31.00 -22.88 13.18
CA ASN A 801 30.25 -21.92 13.99
C ASN A 801 30.05 -20.63 13.20
N THR A 802 29.17 -20.67 12.20
CA THR A 802 28.94 -19.58 11.24
C THR A 802 28.61 -18.24 11.92
N ALA A 803 27.90 -18.27 13.05
CA ALA A 803 27.55 -17.08 13.84
C ALA A 803 28.75 -16.38 14.50
N LYS A 804 29.88 -17.06 14.66
CA LYS A 804 31.13 -16.53 15.21
C LYS A 804 32.31 -16.61 14.24
N TYR A 805 32.07 -16.95 12.97
CA TYR A 805 33.13 -17.16 11.99
C TYR A 805 33.12 -16.05 10.93
N HIS A 806 33.99 -15.06 11.13
CA HIS A 806 34.11 -13.88 10.27
C HIS A 806 35.57 -13.68 9.85
N PRO A 807 36.05 -14.39 8.81
CA PRO A 807 37.42 -14.22 8.36
C PRO A 807 37.63 -12.85 7.71
N PHE A 808 38.78 -12.21 7.97
CA PHE A 808 39.09 -10.85 7.50
C PHE A 808 39.94 -10.91 6.24
N TYR A 809 39.61 -10.08 5.25
CA TYR A 809 40.42 -9.96 4.02
C TYR A 809 40.34 -8.58 3.39
N ILE A 810 41.26 -8.31 2.47
CA ILE A 810 41.34 -7.06 1.70
C ILE A 810 40.99 -7.36 0.25
N THR A 811 40.05 -6.59 -0.31
CA THR A 811 39.47 -6.78 -1.65
C THR A 811 39.16 -5.45 -2.33
N ASN A 812 38.95 -5.42 -3.65
CA ASN A 812 38.35 -4.27 -4.33
C ASN A 812 36.81 -4.27 -4.31
N SER A 813 36.18 -5.37 -3.86
CA SER A 813 34.72 -5.46 -3.73
C SER A 813 34.24 -4.64 -2.53
N PRO A 814 33.40 -3.61 -2.73
CA PRO A 814 32.82 -2.84 -1.63
C PRO A 814 31.87 -3.68 -0.77
N ALA A 815 31.27 -4.74 -1.31
CA ALA A 815 30.35 -5.61 -0.60
C ALA A 815 31.07 -6.69 0.23
N GLY A 816 32.19 -7.23 -0.23
CA GLY A 816 32.86 -8.35 0.44
C GLY A 816 32.21 -9.70 0.13
N GLY A 817 32.21 -10.65 1.07
CA GLY A 817 31.48 -11.92 0.90
C GLY A 817 32.07 -12.90 -0.12
N GLY A 818 33.39 -12.92 -0.28
CA GLY A 818 34.09 -13.75 -1.28
C GLY A 818 33.83 -15.26 -1.22
N ALA A 819 33.39 -15.81 -0.08
CA ALA A 819 32.99 -17.21 0.03
C ALA A 819 31.80 -17.58 -0.88
N ASN A 820 30.91 -16.62 -1.16
CA ASN A 820 29.74 -16.80 -2.02
C ASN A 820 30.08 -16.60 -3.51
N HIS A 821 31.27 -16.09 -3.81
CA HIS A 821 31.73 -15.72 -5.15
C HIS A 821 33.09 -16.36 -5.44
N ILE A 822 33.26 -17.62 -5.06
CA ILE A 822 34.55 -18.32 -5.12
C ILE A 822 35.14 -18.34 -6.55
N GLU A 823 34.26 -18.45 -7.56
CA GLU A 823 34.61 -18.48 -8.98
C GLU A 823 35.00 -17.09 -9.53
N GLU A 824 34.53 -16.03 -8.89
CA GLU A 824 34.83 -14.65 -9.26
C GLU A 824 36.06 -14.09 -8.51
N LEU A 825 36.64 -14.87 -7.59
CA LEU A 825 37.85 -14.44 -6.88
C LEU A 825 38.98 -14.19 -7.87
N ASN A 826 39.59 -13.00 -7.78
CA ASN A 826 40.61 -12.48 -8.70
C ASN A 826 40.10 -12.02 -10.07
N SER A 827 38.79 -11.89 -10.25
CA SER A 827 38.21 -11.08 -11.32
C SER A 827 38.43 -9.58 -11.09
N ASP A 828 38.15 -8.76 -12.11
CA ASP A 828 38.24 -7.31 -12.02
C ASP A 828 37.26 -6.71 -10.98
N SER A 829 36.15 -7.40 -10.67
CA SER A 829 35.15 -6.97 -9.68
C SER A 829 35.42 -7.48 -8.26
N HIS A 830 36.20 -8.56 -8.10
CA HIS A 830 36.41 -9.22 -6.80
C HIS A 830 37.85 -9.75 -6.61
N LYS A 831 38.82 -8.84 -6.75
CA LYS A 831 40.24 -9.11 -6.56
C LYS A 831 40.63 -9.10 -5.08
N VAL A 832 41.31 -10.17 -4.65
CA VAL A 832 41.86 -10.30 -3.30
C VAL A 832 43.28 -9.73 -3.23
N TYR A 833 43.56 -8.91 -2.22
CA TYR A 833 44.89 -8.31 -2.01
C TYR A 833 45.64 -8.90 -0.81
N ALA A 834 44.93 -9.35 0.24
CA ALA A 834 45.51 -9.98 1.43
C ALA A 834 44.45 -10.64 2.32
N GLY A 835 44.91 -11.45 3.29
CA GLY A 835 44.07 -12.07 4.32
C GLY A 835 43.44 -13.40 3.93
N ILE A 836 43.65 -13.84 2.68
CA ILE A 836 43.23 -15.14 2.15
C ILE A 836 44.37 -15.70 1.32
N ASP A 837 44.73 -16.95 1.56
CA ASP A 837 45.66 -17.70 0.73
C ASP A 837 44.88 -18.66 -0.18
N ILE A 838 45.11 -18.58 -1.49
CA ILE A 838 44.49 -19.47 -2.49
C ILE A 838 45.59 -20.39 -3.01
N SER A 839 45.45 -21.70 -2.78
CA SER A 839 46.40 -22.70 -3.28
C SER A 839 46.30 -22.85 -4.80
N PRO A 840 47.33 -23.39 -5.48
CA PRO A 840 47.28 -23.69 -6.92
C PRO A 840 46.11 -24.60 -7.33
N GLU A 841 45.61 -25.42 -6.40
CA GLU A 841 44.46 -26.32 -6.57
C GLU A 841 43.11 -25.62 -6.28
N GLY A 842 43.11 -24.31 -6.04
CA GLY A 842 41.92 -23.51 -5.74
C GLY A 842 41.46 -23.58 -4.28
N LYS A 843 42.25 -24.18 -3.36
CA LYS A 843 41.89 -24.26 -1.95
C LYS A 843 42.07 -22.91 -1.27
N VAL A 844 40.99 -22.39 -0.71
CA VAL A 844 40.98 -21.08 -0.04
C VAL A 844 41.18 -21.24 1.47
N THR A 845 42.21 -20.59 2.00
CA THR A 845 42.57 -20.61 3.43
C THR A 845 42.57 -19.19 3.97
N PRO A 846 41.53 -18.80 4.74
CA PRO A 846 41.46 -17.45 5.27
C PRO A 846 42.28 -17.25 6.53
N ALA A 847 42.75 -16.02 6.76
CA ALA A 847 43.38 -15.62 8.01
C ALA A 847 42.33 -15.50 9.12
N THR A 848 42.29 -16.50 10.00
CA THR A 848 41.34 -16.61 11.12
C THR A 848 42.07 -16.67 12.46
N GLY A 849 41.37 -16.36 13.55
CA GLY A 849 41.93 -16.27 14.90
C GLY A 849 40.86 -16.43 15.98
N ARG A 850 41.24 -16.35 17.26
CA ARG A 850 40.27 -16.34 18.38
C ARG A 850 39.16 -15.32 18.14
N TYR A 851 37.96 -15.57 18.67
CA TYR A 851 36.85 -14.64 18.53
C TYR A 851 36.88 -13.56 19.62
N CYS A 852 36.84 -12.29 19.22
CA CYS A 852 36.68 -11.15 20.14
C CYS A 852 35.55 -10.23 19.65
N GLU A 853 34.63 -9.90 20.56
CA GLU A 853 33.45 -9.08 20.27
C GLU A 853 33.27 -7.94 21.29
N TRP A 854 33.07 -6.72 20.79
CA TRP A 854 32.54 -5.61 21.59
C TRP A 854 31.06 -5.85 21.86
N LYS A 855 30.66 -6.05 23.13
CA LYS A 855 29.28 -6.31 23.53
C LYS A 855 28.71 -5.18 24.37
N HIS A 856 27.40 -4.94 24.26
CA HIS A 856 26.70 -4.01 25.14
C HIS A 856 26.84 -4.44 26.60
N LYS A 857 27.13 -3.47 27.49
CA LYS A 857 27.10 -3.70 28.94
C LYS A 857 25.68 -3.94 29.44
N THR A 858 24.70 -3.28 28.83
CA THR A 858 23.26 -3.40 29.09
C THR A 858 22.50 -3.57 27.77
N ILE A 859 21.78 -2.55 27.32
CA ILE A 859 21.05 -2.49 26.04
C ILE A 859 21.81 -1.64 25.02
N ASP A 860 21.37 -1.65 23.76
CA ASP A 860 21.90 -0.71 22.77
C ASP A 860 21.45 0.71 23.11
N LEU A 861 22.43 1.60 23.32
CA LEU A 861 22.24 3.00 23.67
C LEU A 861 22.72 3.93 22.54
N ALA A 862 22.95 3.42 21.33
CA ALA A 862 23.41 4.21 20.18
C ALA A 862 22.53 5.44 19.89
N GLU A 863 21.22 5.32 20.11
CA GLU A 863 20.27 6.43 19.90
C GLU A 863 20.26 7.45 21.04
N GLU A 864 20.54 6.99 22.26
CA GLU A 864 20.50 7.79 23.50
C GLU A 864 21.76 8.63 23.72
N VAL A 865 22.81 8.40 22.93
CA VAL A 865 24.10 9.10 23.05
C VAL A 865 24.41 9.90 21.78
N ASP A 866 25.06 11.05 21.96
CA ASP A 866 25.34 11.97 20.86
C ASP A 866 26.69 11.70 20.19
N THR A 867 27.64 11.12 20.93
CA THR A 867 29.00 10.90 20.44
C THR A 867 29.39 9.43 20.39
N PHE A 868 30.31 9.10 19.48
CA PHE A 868 30.88 7.76 19.39
C PHE A 868 31.63 7.33 20.65
N GLU A 869 32.28 8.26 21.37
CA GLU A 869 33.03 7.91 22.59
C GLU A 869 32.09 7.52 23.73
N GLU A 870 30.97 8.23 23.88
CA GLU A 870 29.90 7.85 24.81
C GLU A 870 29.31 6.49 24.43
N TYR A 871 29.04 6.26 23.15
CA TYR A 871 28.57 4.97 22.65
C TYR A 871 29.55 3.84 22.97
N LYS A 872 30.82 4.01 22.63
CA LYS A 872 31.86 3.01 22.91
C LYS A 872 31.99 2.74 24.40
N ALA A 873 31.81 3.75 25.26
CA ALA A 873 31.84 3.58 26.71
C ALA A 873 30.70 2.68 27.23
N THR A 874 29.61 2.51 26.47
CA THR A 874 28.53 1.55 26.77
C THR A 874 28.87 0.10 26.43
N LEU A 875 30.01 -0.14 25.75
CA LEU A 875 30.44 -1.46 25.30
C LEU A 875 31.58 -2.02 26.17
N ARG A 876 31.74 -3.34 26.16
CA ARG A 876 32.89 -4.05 26.73
C ARG A 876 33.40 -5.08 25.72
N LEU A 877 34.71 -5.17 25.55
CA LEU A 877 35.33 -6.20 24.72
C LEU A 877 35.35 -7.54 25.48
N GLN A 878 34.86 -8.61 24.86
CA GLN A 878 34.92 -9.97 25.37
C GLN A 878 35.60 -10.88 24.33
N CYS A 879 36.57 -11.68 24.77
CA CYS A 879 37.33 -12.58 23.91
C CYS A 879 37.23 -14.03 24.38
N ASP A 880 37.08 -14.95 23.42
CA ASP A 880 37.19 -16.39 23.66
C ASP A 880 38.67 -16.77 23.86
N PRO A 881 38.98 -17.86 24.61
CA PRO A 881 40.35 -18.35 24.77
C PRO A 881 40.98 -18.72 23.41
N GLY A 882 42.27 -18.44 23.24
CA GLY A 882 43.01 -18.79 22.02
C GLY A 882 44.00 -17.71 21.58
N GLN A 883 44.63 -17.94 20.43
CA GLN A 883 45.55 -17.00 19.78
C GLN A 883 44.85 -16.24 18.64
N PRO A 884 45.16 -14.96 18.44
CA PRO A 884 44.67 -14.22 17.28
C PRO A 884 45.35 -14.69 15.99
N GLY A 885 44.68 -14.51 14.86
CA GLY A 885 45.26 -14.71 13.52
C GLY A 885 46.14 -13.52 13.17
N THR A 886 47.15 -13.70 12.31
CA THR A 886 47.97 -12.59 11.82
C THR A 886 48.37 -12.79 10.38
N PHE A 887 48.26 -11.74 9.57
CA PHE A 887 48.83 -11.69 8.22
C PHE A 887 49.50 -10.34 7.95
N PHE A 888 50.35 -10.32 6.93
CA PHE A 888 51.10 -9.14 6.50
C PHE A 888 50.63 -8.69 5.13
N TRP A 889 50.61 -7.38 4.89
CA TRP A 889 50.27 -6.83 3.60
C TRP A 889 51.16 -5.63 3.28
N THR A 890 51.75 -5.65 2.09
CA THR A 890 52.51 -4.53 1.52
C THR A 890 51.79 -4.09 0.24
N PRO A 891 51.07 -2.95 0.25
CA PRO A 891 50.42 -2.44 -0.96
C PRO A 891 51.47 -2.13 -2.02
N ASP A 892 51.30 -2.65 -3.23
CA ASP A 892 52.25 -2.48 -4.33
C ASP A 892 51.84 -1.31 -5.26
N GLY A 893 52.62 -1.10 -6.33
CA GLY A 893 52.34 -0.07 -7.34
C GLY A 893 51.02 -0.28 -8.11
N ASN A 894 50.49 -1.51 -8.14
CA ASN A 894 49.26 -1.87 -8.84
C ASN A 894 48.02 -1.80 -7.96
N THR A 895 48.19 -1.65 -6.65
CA THR A 895 47.08 -1.56 -5.70
C THR A 895 46.31 -0.25 -5.96
N PRO A 896 44.98 -0.29 -6.18
CA PRO A 896 44.17 0.91 -6.40
C PRO A 896 44.23 1.89 -5.21
N ASN A 897 43.95 3.17 -5.48
CA ASN A 897 43.90 4.21 -4.43
C ASN A 897 42.83 3.95 -3.36
N THR A 898 41.87 3.06 -3.64
CA THR A 898 40.84 2.65 -2.70
C THR A 898 40.60 1.15 -2.86
N VAL A 899 40.77 0.43 -1.76
CA VAL A 899 40.37 -0.96 -1.60
C VAL A 899 39.53 -1.06 -0.33
N TYR A 900 39.00 -2.23 -0.01
CA TYR A 900 38.11 -2.47 1.12
C TYR A 900 38.65 -3.57 1.99
N TYR A 901 38.54 -3.41 3.30
CA TYR A 901 38.65 -4.53 4.22
C TYR A 901 37.25 -5.05 4.50
N GLN A 902 37.04 -6.36 4.36
CA GLN A 902 35.72 -6.97 4.48
C GLN A 902 35.80 -8.30 5.21
N CYS A 903 34.62 -8.88 5.49
CA CYS A 903 34.52 -10.28 5.89
C CYS A 903 34.45 -11.17 4.63
N PHE A 904 35.15 -12.30 4.66
CA PHE A 904 35.19 -13.24 3.57
C PHE A 904 33.87 -14.02 3.42
N THR A 905 33.23 -14.39 4.53
CA THR A 905 31.98 -15.18 4.51
C THR A 905 30.73 -14.32 4.44
N HIS A 906 30.76 -13.10 4.99
CA HIS A 906 29.59 -12.24 5.10
C HIS A 906 29.83 -10.89 4.40
N SER A 907 28.83 -10.42 3.66
CA SER A 907 28.90 -9.12 2.98
C SER A 907 28.60 -7.96 3.94
N TYR A 908 29.15 -6.78 3.66
CA TYR A 908 28.88 -5.51 4.35
C TYR A 908 29.23 -5.49 5.85
N LEU A 909 30.42 -5.98 6.22
CA LEU A 909 30.93 -5.93 7.60
C LEU A 909 32.03 -4.90 7.81
N GLY A 910 32.71 -4.47 6.74
CA GLY A 910 33.88 -3.61 6.80
C GLY A 910 33.71 -2.32 6.01
N TRP A 911 34.84 -1.68 5.72
CA TRP A 911 34.89 -0.37 5.07
C TRP A 911 36.16 -0.22 4.23
N LYS A 912 36.52 1.02 3.89
CA LYS A 912 37.54 1.32 2.90
C LYS A 912 38.92 1.58 3.51
N ILE A 913 39.94 1.20 2.73
CA ILE A 913 41.34 1.54 2.89
C ILE A 913 41.71 2.54 1.80
N ARG A 914 42.28 3.68 2.18
CA ARG A 914 42.93 4.64 1.28
C ARG A 914 44.40 4.26 1.14
N VAL A 915 44.83 4.01 -0.10
CA VAL A 915 46.21 3.65 -0.42
C VAL A 915 46.90 4.87 -1.03
N LEU A 916 47.91 5.38 -0.34
CA LEU A 916 48.64 6.62 -0.64
C LEU A 916 50.00 6.32 -1.27
N ASN A 917 50.55 7.29 -2.00
CA ASN A 917 51.93 7.24 -2.49
C ASN A 917 52.91 7.77 -1.43
N GLU A 918 54.17 7.35 -1.53
CA GLU A 918 55.25 7.85 -0.67
C GLU A 918 55.42 9.37 -0.83
N GLY A 919 55.32 10.11 0.28
CA GLY A 919 55.38 11.58 0.27
C GLY A 919 54.03 12.32 0.20
N GLU A 920 52.90 11.63 -0.02
CA GLU A 920 51.56 12.22 0.16
C GLU A 920 51.24 12.42 1.64
N ASN A 921 51.73 13.51 2.24
CA ASN A 921 51.29 13.92 3.57
C ASN A 921 49.83 14.40 3.52
N SER A 922 49.03 13.85 4.43
CA SER A 922 47.57 13.98 4.50
C SER A 922 47.02 15.35 4.96
N SER A 923 47.58 16.46 4.46
CA SER A 923 47.12 17.82 4.77
C SER A 923 47.38 18.82 3.65
N THR A 924 46.45 18.94 2.69
CA THR A 924 45.89 20.21 2.18
C THR A 924 44.88 19.94 1.06
N SER A 925 43.59 19.91 1.38
CA SER A 925 42.58 20.38 0.41
C SER A 925 42.66 21.90 0.45
N ARG A 926 43.46 22.49 -0.45
CA ARG A 926 43.23 23.89 -0.82
C ARG A 926 42.00 23.87 -1.70
N SER A 927 40.89 24.37 -1.17
CA SER A 927 39.77 24.78 -2.01
C SER A 927 40.29 25.85 -2.97
N ALA A 928 40.28 25.55 -4.26
CA ALA A 928 40.28 26.58 -5.28
C ALA A 928 38.90 27.24 -5.26
N GLY A 929 38.63 28.02 -4.21
CA GLY A 929 37.54 28.98 -4.18
C GLY A 929 38.00 30.20 -4.95
N ILE A 930 37.51 30.34 -6.18
CA ILE A 930 37.63 31.58 -6.96
C ILE A 930 36.93 32.68 -6.15
N SER A 931 37.73 33.53 -5.51
CA SER A 931 37.29 34.81 -4.95
C SER A 931 36.94 35.76 -6.09
N LEU A 932 35.64 35.91 -6.33
CA LEU A 932 35.06 37.09 -6.97
C LEU A 932 34.05 37.68 -6.00
N LEU A 933 34.54 38.36 -4.94
CA LEU A 933 33.73 39.22 -4.06
C LEU A 933 34.64 40.03 -3.12
N THR A 934 35.51 40.89 -3.68
CA THR A 934 36.23 41.93 -2.93
C THR A 934 36.22 43.28 -3.66
N VAL A 935 35.04 43.68 -4.16
CA VAL A 935 34.80 45.08 -4.60
C VAL A 935 33.54 45.72 -3.96
N ALA A 936 32.69 44.97 -3.25
CA ALA A 936 31.42 45.54 -2.75
C ALA A 936 31.44 46.07 -1.29
N LEU A 937 32.57 45.98 -0.56
CA LEU A 937 32.65 46.41 0.85
C LEU A 937 33.37 47.75 1.09
N ILE A 938 33.81 48.44 0.03
CA ILE A 938 34.42 49.78 0.12
C ILE A 938 33.40 50.90 -0.21
N PHE A 939 32.21 50.58 -0.76
CA PHE A 939 31.18 51.57 -1.09
C PHE A 939 30.15 51.86 0.02
N GLN A 940 30.22 51.20 1.19
CA GLN A 940 29.30 51.43 2.31
C GLN A 940 29.87 52.25 3.48
N ARG A 941 31.04 52.88 3.31
CA ARG A 941 31.61 53.83 4.28
C ARG A 941 31.70 55.29 3.78
N LEU A 942 31.03 55.61 2.67
CA LEU A 942 30.91 56.98 2.13
C LEU A 942 29.46 57.51 2.09
N LEU A 943 28.50 56.78 2.69
CA LEU A 943 27.13 57.25 2.94
C LEU A 943 26.73 56.89 4.39
N ARG A 944 27.49 57.44 5.35
CA ARG A 944 27.06 57.79 6.70
C ARG A 944 28.11 58.67 7.37
#